data_AF-A0A3Q1JJ58-F1
#
_entry.id   AF-A0A3Q1JJ58-F1
#
_cell.length_a   1.000
_cell.length_b   1.000
_cell.length_c   1.000
_cell.angle_alpha   90.00
_cell.angle_beta   90.00
_cell.angle_gamma   90.00
#
_symmetry.space_group_name_H-M   'P 1'
#
loop_
_entity.id
_entity.type
_entity.pdbx_description
1 polymer ?
#
loop_
_entity_poly.entity_id
_entity_poly.type
_entity_poly.pdbx_seq_one_letter_code
_entity_poly.pdbx_strand_id
1 'polypeptide(L)'
;MFSPRTAPSSGRRQQGRTTGRKSVSGAANSLLFSPRRTPLSARSTPTRVQSHATTETVSYDVQTFGSSLPVKVMEALTMADADDQISVKVNESGWAWMVCGERLIIWKICQTAVAKLSVCKELQLPSSEYNYTADLVAVTSAAPLETAPVQSISVLAVAAEGTVRFWPSLAQEGNYTETDVDLGDLCNFVVAVRGGNFVLSSAKNRLLRVSADSSGKLQCRALQQGQGMLSGIGRRVSSLFGILSPPPNDALHSMLWVGGTSCLYTLTSSSLSKWEVDDSWEHQVLSWDARRALTDSIADAIWGSESNYEEMKEGVNVAYLDMKLSQAGLVVLAAAWHPSDTPCLAYFCLVTLQDIGAAISDQFTVEVTKYNPPFQSEEALQSTSLVLPPSPGSMAFLYNEELVYACSTGTSRAALPDEKISFNSPGDGVRGGGCCANLPVFFSQNSGLVAVVARESASILPETMEDSLCSSLAAAPEVSAMETPSRAEPVAQEDKTKLLKAAFLQFCRNDLVGAQTVTDELFPADVDGEEGAELDSVVTQINLDLVDDYPASDPRWAESVPDESVGFPLTSLIILHQLEDKMKAHGCFMDFLLQVGLLDRLGQVTVRSSPMATRLLLCEHAERLQAAMVLKNHHAKHAELVNRAISAALQKNNTAVPPSLTTADVFFREVSQISSVFDCLLEEEEQSLKENPVDSVQWAEVVLTINNIIKDMLQAAGQYRETKASMYRASENAAAEPEYIPWTASGGVGGVRTVISRQHDIILRSVYPHADSELRSALCEQLVALLDIYFSGYVAQLTSLQQQRPPGAQQERYNSLEMEYSQRRSELLAPLLELGQYQWVAALAEKYCDFDILVQMCERTDNQSRLQHYMAKFADQNFADFLFRWYMEKGKRGKLLSQPAAQHQQLASFLHSHQHLSWLHHIHVHDYHSAHRTLYSQANMETRYFVKKKTLLALSKLTALASDQPEDEINKQVDDIVEQERFLLHQETLPRQLLEEKQQNPDTMPLLSAHNLIQLYISDDNRGANEYDFKKALDLLEYINEEDAVDIDLLKCEIFGKALRRDDWTTADRSDDPLEAARDSVFVKILLKLIQEGVPLQTYLPDVRELLESDDLSSLKSKPYFEFVLRANYEHYLQAQM
;
A
#
# COMPACT_ATOMS: atom_id res chain seq x y z
N MET A 1 32.31 -89.34 -12.65
CA MET A 1 33.10 -89.84 -13.80
C MET A 1 32.64 -89.09 -15.06
N PHE A 2 33.56 -88.85 -16.00
CA PHE A 2 33.40 -88.47 -17.42
C PHE A 2 32.19 -87.66 -17.92
N SER A 3 32.50 -86.53 -18.55
CA SER A 3 31.74 -85.81 -19.61
C SER A 3 31.52 -86.70 -20.87
N PRO A 4 30.68 -86.37 -21.89
CA PRO A 4 31.00 -85.24 -22.81
C PRO A 4 29.87 -84.55 -23.65
N ARG A 5 30.12 -83.26 -23.96
CA ARG A 5 30.03 -82.53 -25.26
C ARG A 5 28.79 -82.48 -26.21
N THR A 6 28.68 -81.27 -26.81
CA THR A 6 28.36 -80.90 -28.23
C THR A 6 26.93 -80.53 -28.69
N ALA A 7 26.89 -79.66 -29.71
CA ALA A 7 25.74 -78.95 -30.32
C ALA A 7 25.69 -79.25 -31.87
N PRO A 8 25.11 -78.49 -32.86
CA PRO A 8 24.58 -77.10 -32.86
C PRO A 8 23.34 -76.77 -33.78
N SER A 9 23.04 -75.45 -33.90
CA SER A 9 22.60 -74.66 -35.10
C SER A 9 21.15 -74.63 -35.68
N SER A 10 20.49 -73.47 -35.49
CA SER A 10 19.83 -72.56 -36.49
C SER A 10 18.62 -72.95 -37.38
N GLY A 11 17.63 -72.03 -37.54
CA GLY A 11 16.62 -72.03 -38.65
C GLY A 11 15.57 -70.89 -38.61
N ARG A 12 15.33 -70.15 -39.73
CA ARG A 12 14.56 -68.88 -39.83
C ARG A 12 13.08 -68.99 -40.33
N ARG A 13 12.21 -68.08 -39.84
CA ARG A 13 11.14 -67.26 -40.53
C ARG A 13 9.76 -67.82 -41.01
N GLN A 14 8.68 -67.12 -40.57
CA GLN A 14 7.69 -66.29 -41.34
C GLN A 14 6.15 -66.61 -41.43
N GLN A 15 5.35 -65.51 -41.31
CA GLN A 15 3.96 -65.19 -41.81
C GLN A 15 2.69 -65.83 -41.15
N GLY A 16 1.55 -65.09 -41.11
CA GLY A 16 0.25 -65.67 -40.65
C GLY A 16 -1.03 -64.84 -40.26
N ARG A 17 -1.18 -63.53 -40.52
CA ARG A 17 -2.45 -62.70 -40.53
C ARG A 17 -3.69 -63.01 -39.59
N THR A 18 -4.01 -62.04 -38.68
CA THR A 18 -5.33 -61.35 -38.40
C THR A 18 -6.65 -62.13 -38.17
N THR A 19 -7.60 -61.78 -37.26
CA THR A 19 -8.00 -60.55 -36.49
C THR A 19 -8.49 -60.93 -35.05
N GLY A 20 -8.99 -60.06 -34.13
CA GLY A 20 -8.91 -58.59 -33.98
C GLY A 20 -10.19 -57.85 -33.46
N ARG A 21 -10.12 -57.19 -32.29
CA ARG A 21 -11.10 -56.25 -31.60
C ARG A 21 -12.33 -56.89 -30.93
N LYS A 22 -12.91 -56.35 -29.83
CA LYS A 22 -12.85 -55.09 -29.01
C LYS A 22 -12.84 -55.50 -27.49
N SER A 23 -12.76 -54.72 -26.40
CA SER A 23 -12.30 -53.36 -25.95
C SER A 23 -12.71 -53.23 -24.44
N VAL A 24 -12.19 -52.43 -23.48
CA VAL A 24 -11.10 -51.43 -23.28
C VAL A 24 -11.09 -51.07 -21.76
N SER A 25 -9.92 -50.70 -21.19
CA SER A 25 -9.65 -50.00 -19.89
C SER A 25 -10.16 -50.55 -18.53
N GLY A 26 -9.27 -50.63 -17.52
CA GLY A 26 -9.61 -50.64 -16.09
C GLY A 26 -8.87 -51.64 -15.20
N ALA A 27 -7.57 -51.44 -14.92
CA ALA A 27 -6.80 -52.20 -13.92
C ALA A 27 -6.58 -51.35 -12.65
N ALA A 28 -6.59 -51.81 -11.39
CA ALA A 28 -6.35 -53.12 -10.75
C ALA A 28 -4.85 -53.52 -10.65
N ASN A 29 -4.33 -54.07 -9.54
CA ASN A 29 -4.74 -54.01 -8.11
C ASN A 29 -3.55 -54.45 -7.21
N SER A 30 -3.67 -54.29 -5.89
CA SER A 30 -3.04 -55.08 -4.80
C SER A 30 -1.54 -55.49 -4.85
N LEU A 31 -0.78 -54.93 -3.90
CA LEU A 31 0.21 -55.58 -3.00
C LEU A 31 0.56 -57.08 -3.21
N LEU A 32 1.85 -57.45 -3.15
CA LEU A 32 2.48 -58.15 -1.99
C LEU A 32 3.93 -58.64 -2.23
N PHE A 33 4.74 -58.61 -1.15
CA PHE A 33 6.01 -59.31 -0.84
C PHE A 33 7.25 -59.32 -1.79
N SER A 34 8.42 -59.18 -1.15
CA SER A 34 9.80 -59.34 -1.67
C SER A 34 10.31 -60.79 -1.47
N PRO A 35 11.43 -61.29 -2.05
CA PRO A 35 12.77 -60.89 -1.57
C PRO A 35 14.03 -61.05 -2.49
N ARG A 36 15.16 -60.50 -1.99
CA ARG A 36 16.59 -60.93 -2.12
C ARG A 36 17.45 -60.64 -3.38
N ARG A 37 18.40 -59.70 -3.15
CA ARG A 37 19.88 -59.79 -3.36
C ARG A 37 20.50 -59.82 -4.78
N THR A 38 20.99 -58.64 -5.22
CA THR A 38 22.42 -58.26 -5.54
C THR A 38 23.27 -59.12 -6.51
N PRO A 39 24.24 -58.55 -7.29
CA PRO A 39 25.03 -57.34 -6.95
C PRO A 39 25.46 -56.39 -8.12
N LEU A 40 26.30 -55.40 -7.74
CA LEU A 40 27.27 -54.62 -8.55
C LEU A 40 26.82 -53.46 -9.49
N SER A 41 26.86 -52.25 -8.91
CA SER A 41 27.68 -51.09 -9.33
C SER A 41 27.50 -50.42 -10.72
N ALA A 42 27.03 -49.18 -10.68
CA ALA A 42 27.57 -48.06 -11.47
C ALA A 42 27.45 -46.74 -10.69
N ARG A 43 28.41 -45.81 -10.86
CA ARG A 43 28.45 -44.50 -10.16
C ARG A 43 27.40 -43.52 -10.68
N SER A 44 26.75 -42.78 -9.77
CA SER A 44 26.53 -41.33 -9.91
C SER A 44 26.31 -40.70 -8.53
N THR A 45 26.75 -39.45 -8.35
CA THR A 45 26.60 -38.67 -7.11
C THR A 45 25.53 -37.60 -7.30
N PRO A 46 24.55 -37.48 -6.39
CA PRO A 46 23.74 -36.28 -6.24
C PRO A 46 24.17 -35.51 -4.98
N THR A 47 24.68 -34.28 -5.15
CA THR A 47 24.71 -33.30 -4.07
C THR A 47 23.27 -32.91 -3.73
N ARG A 48 22.86 -33.10 -2.47
CA ARG A 48 21.61 -32.57 -1.95
C ARG A 48 21.84 -31.99 -0.56
N VAL A 49 21.84 -30.67 -0.47
CA VAL A 49 21.62 -30.00 0.81
C VAL A 49 20.17 -30.33 1.21
N GLN A 50 20.00 -31.01 2.34
CA GLN A 50 18.72 -31.13 3.00
C GLN A 50 18.76 -30.22 4.22
N SER A 51 17.91 -29.20 4.23
CA SER A 51 17.55 -28.51 5.47
C SER A 51 16.85 -29.52 6.37
N HIS A 52 17.52 -29.91 7.46
CA HIS A 52 16.92 -30.77 8.47
C HIS A 52 16.10 -29.92 9.43
N ALA A 53 14.83 -30.28 9.58
CA ALA A 53 13.95 -29.66 10.55
C ALA A 53 14.23 -30.24 11.95
N THR A 54 15.14 -29.61 12.68
CA THR A 54 14.99 -29.52 14.14
C THR A 54 13.67 -28.82 14.47
N THR A 55 13.11 -29.09 15.66
CA THR A 55 11.87 -28.47 16.13
C THR A 55 11.92 -26.94 16.01
N GLU A 56 10.79 -26.33 15.66
CA GLU A 56 10.62 -24.86 15.57
C GLU A 56 11.01 -24.20 16.90
N THR A 57 12.24 -23.71 16.98
CA THR A 57 12.72 -22.88 18.08
C THR A 57 12.18 -21.47 17.91
N VAL A 58 11.83 -20.82 19.02
CA VAL A 58 11.10 -19.55 19.06
C VAL A 58 12.08 -18.37 19.15
N SER A 59 13.09 -18.48 19.99
CA SER A 59 13.99 -17.39 20.40
C SER A 59 15.46 -17.62 20.03
N TYR A 60 15.81 -18.79 19.49
CA TYR A 60 17.14 -19.09 18.93
C TYR A 60 17.02 -19.73 17.55
N ASP A 61 18.06 -19.55 16.73
CA ASP A 61 18.27 -20.30 15.50
C ASP A 61 19.50 -21.23 15.66
N VAL A 62 19.28 -22.51 15.35
CA VAL A 62 20.33 -23.54 15.34
C VAL A 62 20.93 -23.61 13.93
N GLN A 63 22.11 -23.02 13.76
CA GLN A 63 22.74 -22.87 12.44
C GLN A 63 23.99 -23.76 12.31
N THR A 64 24.26 -24.33 11.14
CA THR A 64 25.50 -25.09 10.91
C THR A 64 26.73 -24.17 10.97
N PHE A 65 27.69 -24.46 11.84
CA PHE A 65 28.81 -23.57 12.13
C PHE A 65 30.07 -23.93 11.33
N GLY A 66 30.51 -22.97 10.50
CA GLY A 66 31.75 -23.08 9.71
C GLY A 66 31.60 -23.83 8.40
N SER A 67 32.71 -24.35 7.89
CA SER A 67 32.77 -25.13 6.65
C SER A 67 32.48 -26.61 6.89
N SER A 68 32.09 -27.33 5.82
CA SER A 68 31.79 -28.77 5.86
C SER A 68 32.87 -29.57 6.58
N LEU A 69 32.46 -30.44 7.52
CA LEU A 69 33.38 -31.24 8.34
C LEU A 69 34.44 -31.98 7.49
N PRO A 70 35.69 -32.06 7.97
CA PRO A 70 36.74 -32.79 7.26
C PRO A 70 36.37 -34.26 7.01
N VAL A 71 36.83 -34.80 5.88
CA VAL A 71 36.50 -36.17 5.45
C VAL A 71 36.79 -37.21 6.55
N LYS A 72 37.89 -37.09 7.28
CA LYS A 72 38.22 -38.00 8.41
C LYS A 72 37.19 -37.96 9.55
N VAL A 73 36.62 -36.79 9.85
CA VAL A 73 35.56 -36.64 10.87
C VAL A 73 34.29 -37.35 10.37
N MET A 74 33.90 -37.11 9.12
CA MET A 74 32.75 -37.79 8.50
C MET A 74 32.94 -39.31 8.40
N GLU A 75 34.15 -39.78 8.05
CA GLU A 75 34.51 -41.20 8.02
C GLU A 75 34.42 -41.84 9.41
N ALA A 76 34.92 -41.18 10.45
CA ALA A 76 34.81 -41.66 11.83
C ALA A 76 33.35 -41.72 12.30
N LEU A 77 32.53 -40.68 12.04
CA LEU A 77 31.09 -40.69 12.35
C LEU A 77 30.33 -41.80 11.60
N THR A 78 30.71 -42.09 10.35
CA THR A 78 30.06 -43.12 9.51
C THR A 78 30.50 -44.55 9.87
N MET A 79 31.66 -44.70 10.52
CA MET A 79 32.28 -45.98 10.89
C MET A 79 32.19 -46.28 12.39
N ALA A 80 31.55 -45.42 13.18
CA ALA A 80 31.27 -45.66 14.59
C ALA A 80 30.09 -46.62 14.73
N ASP A 81 30.26 -47.68 15.53
CA ASP A 81 29.16 -48.54 15.95
C ASP A 81 28.32 -47.86 17.04
N ALA A 82 27.12 -48.36 17.32
CA ALA A 82 26.19 -47.74 18.26
C ALA A 82 26.69 -47.68 19.72
N ASP A 83 27.71 -48.48 20.05
CA ASP A 83 28.36 -48.54 21.37
C ASP A 83 29.67 -47.70 21.44
N ASP A 84 30.12 -47.09 20.34
CA ASP A 84 31.34 -46.27 20.30
C ASP A 84 31.12 -44.91 20.98
N GLN A 85 31.79 -44.66 22.11
CA GLN A 85 31.75 -43.36 22.77
C GLN A 85 32.52 -42.31 21.95
N ILE A 86 31.81 -41.30 21.45
CA ILE A 86 32.37 -40.14 20.75
C ILE A 86 32.37 -38.94 21.69
N SER A 87 33.51 -38.25 21.77
CA SER A 87 33.67 -37.03 22.58
C SER A 87 34.37 -35.96 21.76
N VAL A 88 33.83 -34.73 21.79
CA VAL A 88 34.32 -33.59 21.01
C VAL A 88 34.56 -32.39 21.91
N LYS A 89 35.65 -31.66 21.68
CA LYS A 89 35.94 -30.40 22.38
C LYS A 89 36.19 -29.28 21.37
N VAL A 90 35.48 -28.18 21.54
CA VAL A 90 35.59 -26.96 20.72
C VAL A 90 36.36 -25.93 21.53
N ASN A 91 37.40 -25.34 20.94
CA ASN A 91 38.27 -24.37 21.61
C ASN A 91 38.21 -23.00 20.92
N GLU A 92 38.25 -21.94 21.75
CA GLU A 92 38.12 -20.52 21.36
C GLU A 92 39.09 -20.12 20.25
N SER A 93 40.29 -20.70 20.21
CA SER A 93 41.31 -20.46 19.18
C SER A 93 40.97 -20.99 17.76
N GLY A 94 39.73 -21.43 17.54
CA GLY A 94 39.24 -21.96 16.28
C GLY A 94 39.76 -23.35 15.96
N TRP A 95 40.07 -24.16 16.98
CA TRP A 95 40.46 -25.57 16.84
C TRP A 95 39.42 -26.46 17.52
N ALA A 96 39.17 -27.63 16.93
CA ALA A 96 38.38 -28.68 17.56
C ALA A 96 39.11 -30.02 17.47
N TRP A 97 38.81 -30.89 18.42
CA TRP A 97 39.26 -32.27 18.39
C TRP A 97 38.14 -33.23 18.80
N MET A 98 38.13 -34.38 18.13
CA MET A 98 37.19 -35.49 18.34
C MET A 98 37.96 -36.74 18.70
N VAL A 99 37.49 -37.46 19.70
CA VAL A 99 37.92 -38.82 20.02
C VAL A 99 36.82 -39.80 19.63
N CYS A 100 37.22 -40.90 18.99
CA CYS A 100 36.33 -41.97 18.51
C CYS A 100 37.09 -43.30 18.59
N GLY A 101 36.92 -44.01 19.71
CA GLY A 101 37.81 -45.11 20.12
C GLY A 101 39.24 -44.61 20.33
N GLU A 102 40.24 -45.38 19.92
CA GLU A 102 41.66 -44.97 19.99
C GLU A 102 42.08 -43.90 18.96
N ARG A 103 41.16 -43.31 18.20
CA ARG A 103 41.47 -42.29 17.17
C ARG A 103 41.21 -40.88 17.71
N LEU A 104 42.24 -40.04 17.69
CA LEU A 104 42.15 -38.60 17.96
C LEU A 104 42.24 -37.83 16.63
N ILE A 105 41.17 -37.15 16.24
CA ILE A 105 41.10 -36.33 15.03
C ILE A 105 41.07 -34.85 15.42
N ILE A 106 42.04 -34.07 14.93
CA ILE A 106 42.21 -32.64 15.25
C ILE A 106 42.10 -31.82 13.97
N TRP A 107 41.29 -30.76 13.97
CA TRP A 107 41.12 -29.87 12.82
C TRP A 107 40.95 -28.41 13.22
N LYS A 108 41.27 -27.50 12.29
CA LYS A 108 40.97 -26.07 12.44
C LYS A 108 39.60 -25.77 11.84
N ILE A 109 38.77 -25.06 12.58
CA ILE A 109 37.39 -24.70 12.23
C ILE A 109 37.40 -23.54 11.20
N CYS A 110 36.31 -23.38 10.45
CA CYS A 110 36.10 -22.27 9.49
C CYS A 110 37.17 -22.09 8.39
N GLN A 111 38.00 -23.10 8.09
CA GLN A 111 38.94 -23.02 6.98
C GLN A 111 38.25 -23.17 5.61
N THR A 112 38.79 -22.48 4.61
CA THR A 112 38.24 -22.50 3.24
C THR A 112 38.37 -23.89 2.60
N ALA A 113 37.38 -24.28 1.79
CA ALA A 113 37.29 -25.61 1.16
C ALA A 113 38.36 -25.91 0.08
N VAL A 114 39.41 -25.10 0.00
CA VAL A 114 40.57 -25.35 -0.85
C VAL A 114 41.48 -26.35 -0.15
N ALA A 115 41.52 -27.60 -0.64
CA ALA A 115 42.20 -28.74 -0.03
C ALA A 115 43.74 -28.61 0.20
N LYS A 116 44.34 -27.46 -0.12
CA LYS A 116 45.72 -27.09 0.26
C LYS A 116 45.83 -26.30 1.57
N LEU A 117 44.71 -25.78 2.08
CA LEU A 117 44.64 -24.93 3.28
C LEU A 117 43.92 -25.61 4.46
N SER A 118 43.06 -26.59 4.18
CA SER A 118 42.35 -27.40 5.17
C SER A 118 43.31 -28.27 6.00
N VAL A 119 43.41 -28.01 7.29
CA VAL A 119 44.20 -28.76 8.27
C VAL A 119 43.27 -29.69 9.04
N CYS A 120 43.34 -30.98 8.72
CA CYS A 120 42.78 -32.06 9.52
C CYS A 120 43.87 -33.12 9.69
N LYS A 121 44.06 -33.58 10.93
CA LYS A 121 45.09 -34.52 11.35
C LYS A 121 44.47 -35.62 12.19
N GLU A 122 45.08 -36.80 12.16
CA GLU A 122 44.64 -37.98 12.91
C GLU A 122 45.87 -38.52 13.64
N LEU A 123 45.69 -38.80 14.92
CA LEU A 123 46.72 -39.29 15.83
C LEU A 123 46.18 -40.55 16.50
N GLN A 124 47.00 -41.59 16.61
CA GLN A 124 46.66 -42.77 17.42
C GLN A 124 46.81 -42.41 18.90
N LEU A 125 45.82 -42.72 19.72
CA LEU A 125 45.90 -42.63 21.18
C LEU A 125 46.67 -43.83 21.77
N PRO A 126 47.18 -43.75 23.01
CA PRO A 126 47.66 -44.95 23.70
C PRO A 126 46.56 -46.02 23.78
N SER A 127 46.94 -47.30 23.73
CA SER A 127 45.99 -48.37 24.01
C SER A 127 45.60 -48.34 25.48
N SER A 128 44.30 -48.26 25.78
CA SER A 128 43.76 -48.17 27.15
C SER A 128 42.65 -49.18 27.37
N GLU A 129 42.46 -49.61 28.62
CA GLU A 129 41.29 -50.42 29.04
C GLU A 129 40.03 -49.55 29.29
N TYR A 130 40.14 -48.22 29.20
CA TYR A 130 39.08 -47.25 29.45
C TYR A 130 38.77 -46.41 28.21
N ASN A 131 37.53 -45.92 28.11
CA ASN A 131 37.13 -45.00 27.05
C ASN A 131 37.81 -43.63 27.24
N TYR A 132 38.26 -43.03 26.12
CA TYR A 132 38.82 -41.68 26.11
C TYR A 132 37.74 -40.61 26.00
N THR A 133 37.94 -39.50 26.70
CA THR A 133 37.20 -38.24 26.50
C THR A 133 38.10 -37.20 25.84
N ALA A 134 37.50 -36.19 25.21
CA ALA A 134 38.25 -35.07 24.64
C ALA A 134 38.89 -34.15 25.72
N ASP A 135 38.53 -34.32 26.99
CA ASP A 135 39.14 -33.65 28.15
C ASP A 135 40.46 -34.25 28.61
N LEU A 136 40.76 -35.50 28.21
CA LEU A 136 42.07 -36.13 28.36
C LEU A 136 43.08 -35.71 27.28
N VAL A 137 42.72 -34.73 26.44
CA VAL A 137 43.53 -34.20 25.34
C VAL A 137 43.67 -32.68 25.45
N ALA A 138 44.89 -32.19 25.33
CA ALA A 138 45.21 -30.76 25.35
C ALA A 138 46.14 -30.38 24.18
N VAL A 139 45.90 -29.20 23.61
CA VAL A 139 46.62 -28.64 22.46
C VAL A 139 47.25 -27.31 22.87
N THR A 140 48.50 -27.05 22.47
CA THR A 140 49.24 -25.82 22.84
C THR A 140 50.23 -25.41 21.75
N SER A 141 50.69 -24.17 21.77
CA SER A 141 51.72 -23.66 20.86
C SER A 141 52.49 -22.48 21.46
N ALA A 142 53.71 -22.24 21.00
CA ALA A 142 54.55 -21.12 21.48
C ALA A 142 54.08 -19.73 20.99
N ALA A 143 53.24 -19.70 19.95
CA ALA A 143 52.48 -18.54 19.49
C ALA A 143 50.97 -18.79 19.73
N PRO A 144 50.09 -17.77 19.70
CA PRO A 144 48.65 -17.97 19.85
C PRO A 144 48.08 -19.01 18.87
N LEU A 145 47.33 -19.99 19.37
CA LEU A 145 46.81 -21.14 18.60
C LEU A 145 45.97 -20.73 17.37
N GLU A 146 45.36 -19.54 17.40
CA GLU A 146 44.63 -18.95 16.28
C GLU A 146 45.49 -18.82 15.02
N THR A 147 46.73 -18.33 15.18
CA THR A 147 47.67 -17.99 14.09
C THR A 147 48.86 -18.96 14.01
N ALA A 148 49.04 -19.84 14.98
CA ALA A 148 50.13 -20.80 15.04
C ALA A 148 50.15 -21.74 13.82
N PRO A 149 51.29 -21.87 13.09
CA PRO A 149 51.42 -22.85 12.03
C PRO A 149 51.45 -24.27 12.61
N VAL A 150 50.93 -25.25 11.86
CA VAL A 150 50.74 -26.66 12.28
C VAL A 150 52.02 -27.32 12.80
N GLN A 151 53.20 -26.88 12.32
CA GLN A 151 54.50 -27.35 12.77
C GLN A 151 54.84 -26.95 14.22
N SER A 152 54.22 -25.89 14.75
CA SER A 152 54.46 -25.32 16.08
C SER A 152 53.39 -25.66 17.13
N ILE A 153 52.40 -26.47 16.74
CA ILE A 153 51.32 -26.95 17.60
C ILE A 153 51.73 -28.29 18.20
N SER A 154 51.78 -28.35 19.52
CA SER A 154 52.05 -29.56 20.29
C SER A 154 50.75 -30.11 20.89
N VAL A 155 50.69 -31.43 21.04
CA VAL A 155 49.50 -32.14 21.55
C VAL A 155 49.92 -33.07 22.68
N LEU A 156 49.16 -33.08 23.78
CA LEU A 156 49.25 -34.07 24.85
C LEU A 156 47.95 -34.86 24.89
N ALA A 157 48.04 -36.19 24.96
CA ALA A 157 46.91 -37.08 25.25
C ALA A 157 47.28 -38.05 26.38
N VAL A 158 46.31 -38.41 27.22
CA VAL A 158 46.54 -39.20 28.43
C VAL A 158 45.51 -40.32 28.53
N ALA A 159 45.95 -41.57 28.66
CA ALA A 159 45.09 -42.70 29.00
C ALA A 159 44.57 -42.57 30.44
N ALA A 160 43.37 -43.07 30.75
CA ALA A 160 42.78 -42.92 32.08
C ALA A 160 43.68 -43.50 33.19
N GLU A 161 44.39 -44.58 32.92
CA GLU A 161 45.39 -45.22 33.80
C GLU A 161 46.70 -44.43 34.00
N GLY A 162 46.93 -43.34 33.25
CA GLY A 162 48.07 -42.44 33.42
C GLY A 162 49.18 -42.56 32.36
N THR A 163 49.01 -43.32 31.28
CA THR A 163 49.97 -43.34 30.16
C THR A 163 49.84 -42.06 29.33
N VAL A 164 50.89 -41.23 29.32
CA VAL A 164 50.92 -39.93 28.65
C VAL A 164 51.67 -40.04 27.31
N ARG A 165 51.05 -39.60 26.21
CA ARG A 165 51.66 -39.48 24.87
C ARG A 165 51.69 -38.02 24.42
N PHE A 166 52.87 -37.53 24.03
CA PHE A 166 53.12 -36.14 23.62
C PHE A 166 53.65 -36.07 22.20
N TRP A 167 53.03 -35.26 21.35
CA TRP A 167 53.53 -34.88 20.03
C TRP A 167 54.10 -33.46 20.09
N PRO A 168 55.42 -33.26 19.84
CA PRO A 168 56.02 -31.93 19.74
C PRO A 168 55.58 -31.13 18.50
N SER A 169 54.88 -31.76 17.55
CA SER A 169 54.46 -31.14 16.30
C SER A 169 53.30 -31.89 15.64
N LEU A 170 52.12 -31.28 15.54
CA LEU A 170 50.93 -31.80 14.87
C LEU A 170 51.13 -32.06 13.36
N ALA A 171 52.19 -31.50 12.77
CA ALA A 171 52.61 -31.83 11.41
C ALA A 171 53.19 -33.26 11.28
N GLN A 172 53.67 -33.86 12.37
CA GLN A 172 54.43 -35.12 12.41
C GLN A 172 53.69 -36.20 13.23
N GLU A 173 52.62 -36.74 12.66
CA GLU A 173 51.68 -37.70 13.31
C GLU A 173 52.37 -38.90 14.01
N GLY A 174 53.50 -39.38 13.47
CA GLY A 174 54.28 -40.49 14.02
C GLY A 174 55.49 -40.09 14.88
N ASN A 175 55.66 -38.82 15.25
CA ASN A 175 56.73 -38.36 16.13
C ASN A 175 56.15 -37.96 17.50
N TYR A 176 56.23 -38.88 18.46
CA TYR A 176 55.75 -38.68 19.83
C TYR A 176 56.73 -39.25 20.86
N THR A 177 56.60 -38.78 22.10
CA THR A 177 57.22 -39.39 23.29
C THR A 177 56.14 -39.91 24.23
N GLU A 178 56.43 -41.02 24.91
CA GLU A 178 55.53 -41.65 25.90
C GLU A 178 56.18 -41.65 27.28
N THR A 179 55.36 -41.54 28.32
CA THR A 179 55.77 -41.68 29.73
C THR A 179 54.57 -42.05 30.59
N ASP A 180 54.70 -43.10 31.39
CA ASP A 180 53.67 -43.49 32.36
C ASP A 180 53.77 -42.63 33.63
N VAL A 181 52.63 -42.15 34.12
CA VAL A 181 52.56 -41.17 35.22
C VAL A 181 51.64 -41.66 36.32
N ASP A 182 52.21 -41.99 37.49
CA ASP A 182 51.44 -42.35 38.68
C ASP A 182 50.63 -41.14 39.21
N LEU A 183 49.36 -41.10 38.83
CA LEU A 183 48.34 -40.25 39.42
C LEU A 183 47.71 -40.86 40.68
N GLY A 184 47.95 -42.14 40.98
CA GLY A 184 47.39 -42.86 42.15
C GLY A 184 45.88 -43.11 42.09
N ASP A 185 45.24 -42.65 41.01
CA ASP A 185 43.85 -42.86 40.62
C ASP A 185 43.70 -42.47 39.13
N LEU A 186 42.55 -42.74 38.52
CA LEU A 186 42.32 -42.43 37.10
C LEU A 186 42.46 -40.93 36.80
N CYS A 187 43.06 -40.60 35.66
CA CYS A 187 43.13 -39.26 35.08
C CYS A 187 41.73 -38.78 34.69
N ASN A 188 41.42 -37.48 34.91
CA ASN A 188 40.11 -36.90 34.59
C ASN A 188 40.22 -35.73 33.58
N PHE A 189 41.00 -34.69 33.90
CA PHE A 189 41.23 -33.54 33.02
C PHE A 189 42.71 -33.31 32.72
N VAL A 190 42.98 -32.90 31.48
CA VAL A 190 44.28 -32.43 30.99
C VAL A 190 44.10 -31.04 30.38
N VAL A 191 44.88 -30.06 30.86
CA VAL A 191 44.75 -28.66 30.43
C VAL A 191 46.12 -28.09 30.06
N ALA A 192 46.20 -27.42 28.90
CA ALA A 192 47.38 -26.67 28.48
C ALA A 192 47.48 -25.36 29.27
N VAL A 193 48.67 -25.07 29.80
CA VAL A 193 48.97 -23.86 30.57
C VAL A 193 50.15 -23.09 29.96
N ARG A 194 50.53 -21.97 30.60
CA ARG A 194 51.59 -21.06 30.12
C ARG A 194 52.92 -21.79 29.81
N GLY A 195 53.62 -21.32 28.78
CA GLY A 195 54.96 -21.81 28.41
C GLY A 195 55.01 -23.14 27.66
N GLY A 196 53.88 -23.59 27.09
CA GLY A 196 53.79 -24.91 26.43
C GLY A 196 53.78 -26.09 27.40
N ASN A 197 53.45 -25.82 28.67
CA ASN A 197 53.30 -26.82 29.71
C ASN A 197 51.86 -27.32 29.79
N PHE A 198 51.63 -28.38 30.56
CA PHE A 198 50.31 -28.95 30.83
C PHE A 198 50.12 -29.20 32.33
N VAL A 199 48.88 -29.28 32.77
CA VAL A 199 48.50 -29.83 34.07
C VAL A 199 47.52 -30.98 33.86
N LEU A 200 47.81 -32.12 34.50
CA LEU A 200 46.98 -33.31 34.57
C LEU A 200 46.33 -33.36 35.95
N SER A 201 45.14 -33.94 36.02
CA SER A 201 44.43 -34.22 37.28
C SER A 201 44.00 -35.67 37.36
N SER A 202 44.03 -36.23 38.57
CA SER A 202 43.24 -37.42 38.89
C SER A 202 41.80 -37.05 39.28
N ALA A 203 40.90 -38.02 39.21
CA ALA A 203 39.52 -37.90 39.72
C ALA A 203 39.46 -37.46 41.21
N LYS A 204 40.51 -37.73 41.99
CA LYS A 204 40.67 -37.33 43.41
C LYS A 204 41.51 -36.05 43.60
N ASN A 205 41.46 -35.11 42.64
CA ASN A 205 42.14 -33.81 42.70
C ASN A 205 43.67 -33.86 42.97
N ARG A 206 44.37 -34.95 42.59
CA ARG A 206 45.85 -34.98 42.59
C ARG A 206 46.34 -34.37 41.28
N LEU A 207 47.16 -33.33 41.38
CA LEU A 207 47.52 -32.49 40.25
C LEU A 207 49.01 -32.58 39.92
N LEU A 208 49.31 -32.86 38.65
CA LEU A 208 50.68 -33.02 38.14
C LEU A 208 50.92 -32.06 36.98
N ARG A 209 51.92 -31.18 37.13
CA ARG A 209 52.42 -30.34 36.05
C ARG A 209 53.38 -31.16 35.19
N VAL A 210 53.18 -31.10 33.87
CA VAL A 210 54.00 -31.77 32.87
C VAL A 210 54.62 -30.75 31.93
N SER A 211 55.94 -30.85 31.75
CA SER A 211 56.71 -30.03 30.83
C SER A 211 57.53 -30.91 29.88
N ALA A 212 57.65 -30.52 28.62
CA ALA A 212 58.58 -31.14 27.69
C ALA A 212 59.93 -30.42 27.77
N ASP A 213 61.03 -31.17 27.92
CA ASP A 213 62.37 -30.59 27.81
C ASP A 213 62.81 -30.41 26.35
N SER A 214 63.99 -29.82 26.13
CA SER A 214 64.53 -29.55 24.79
C SER A 214 64.90 -30.80 23.98
N SER A 215 64.78 -32.01 24.57
CA SER A 215 64.86 -33.28 23.86
C SER A 215 63.49 -33.91 23.55
N GLY A 216 62.40 -33.23 23.92
CA GLY A 216 61.02 -33.72 23.78
C GLY A 216 60.60 -34.69 24.88
N LYS A 217 61.43 -34.91 25.92
CA LYS A 217 61.11 -35.81 27.02
C LYS A 217 60.25 -35.11 28.07
N LEU A 218 59.22 -35.81 28.55
CA LEU A 218 58.32 -35.31 29.57
C LEU A 218 58.95 -35.36 30.97
N GLN A 219 58.77 -34.27 31.71
CA GLN A 219 59.10 -34.15 33.13
C GLN A 219 57.81 -33.87 33.90
N CYS A 220 57.53 -34.66 34.94
CA CYS A 220 56.29 -34.62 35.70
C CYS A 220 56.59 -34.21 37.16
N ARG A 221 55.88 -33.21 37.69
CA ARG A 221 55.97 -32.82 39.12
C ARG A 221 54.58 -32.55 39.71
N ALA A 222 54.38 -32.88 40.98
CA ALA A 222 53.14 -32.51 41.67
C ALA A 222 53.09 -31.00 41.96
N LEU A 223 51.92 -30.37 41.77
CA LEU A 223 51.68 -28.99 42.18
C LEU A 223 51.77 -28.89 43.71
N GLN A 224 52.47 -27.88 44.22
CA GLN A 224 52.61 -27.69 45.67
C GLN A 224 51.39 -26.96 46.24
N GLN A 225 50.53 -27.70 46.94
CA GLN A 225 49.44 -27.14 47.73
C GLN A 225 50.00 -26.28 48.88
N GLY A 226 49.46 -25.08 49.05
CA GLY A 226 49.98 -24.09 50.01
C GLY A 226 49.64 -24.44 51.46
N GLN A 227 50.65 -24.58 52.33
CA GLN A 227 50.38 -24.65 53.77
C GLN A 227 49.95 -23.28 54.31
N GLY A 228 48.64 -23.11 54.55
CA GLY A 228 48.04 -21.86 54.98
C GLY A 228 48.68 -21.28 56.25
N MET A 229 49.10 -20.02 56.18
CA MET A 229 49.98 -19.36 57.17
C MET A 229 49.31 -19.02 58.52
N LEU A 230 48.13 -19.59 58.82
CA LEU A 230 47.32 -19.28 60.01
C LEU A 230 47.16 -20.43 61.02
N SER A 231 47.81 -21.58 60.81
CA SER A 231 47.91 -22.66 61.82
C SER A 231 48.84 -22.33 63.02
N GLY A 232 49.17 -21.04 63.22
CA GLY A 232 50.28 -20.58 64.06
C GLY A 232 50.04 -20.52 65.57
N ILE A 233 48.79 -20.71 66.05
CA ILE A 233 48.41 -20.50 67.46
C ILE A 233 47.71 -21.76 68.00
N GLY A 234 48.42 -22.90 68.03
CA GLY A 234 47.81 -24.22 68.29
C GLY A 234 48.48 -25.12 69.34
N ARG A 235 49.80 -25.41 69.22
CA ARG A 235 50.64 -26.12 70.22
C ARG A 235 52.08 -26.23 69.74
N ARG A 236 53.06 -26.10 70.64
CA ARG A 236 54.48 -26.41 70.38
C ARG A 236 54.79 -27.83 70.85
N VAL A 237 55.08 -28.78 69.95
CA VAL A 237 56.17 -29.77 70.11
C VAL A 237 56.59 -30.33 68.74
N SER A 238 57.86 -30.77 68.64
CA SER A 238 58.38 -31.78 67.71
C SER A 238 58.23 -31.55 66.19
N SER A 239 59.28 -30.98 65.59
CA SER A 239 59.76 -31.48 64.29
C SER A 239 60.29 -32.92 64.44
N LEU A 240 60.44 -33.64 63.31
CA LEU A 240 60.75 -35.09 63.18
C LEU A 240 59.55 -36.05 63.15
N PHE A 241 58.68 -35.93 62.15
CA PHE A 241 58.21 -37.07 61.34
C PHE A 241 57.55 -36.56 60.04
N GLY A 242 57.91 -37.13 58.89
CA GLY A 242 57.41 -36.74 57.58
C GLY A 242 56.02 -37.30 57.26
N ILE A 243 55.05 -37.09 58.14
CA ILE A 243 53.64 -37.42 57.86
C ILE A 243 53.04 -36.22 57.12
N LEU A 244 53.11 -36.26 55.79
CA LEU A 244 52.18 -35.50 54.97
C LEU A 244 50.77 -35.96 55.33
N SER A 245 49.86 -35.02 55.57
CA SER A 245 48.43 -35.33 55.56
C SER A 245 48.10 -36.04 54.23
N PRO A 246 47.28 -37.10 54.23
CA PRO A 246 46.81 -37.68 52.97
C PRO A 246 46.14 -36.57 52.15
N PRO A 247 46.33 -36.53 50.81
CA PRO A 247 45.64 -35.54 49.98
C PRO A 247 44.12 -35.67 50.17
N PRO A 248 43.36 -34.56 50.10
CA PRO A 248 41.91 -34.61 50.25
C PRO A 248 41.33 -35.54 49.19
N ASN A 249 40.68 -36.62 49.64
CA ASN A 249 40.04 -37.62 48.78
C ASN A 249 38.67 -37.09 48.32
N ASP A 250 38.71 -35.97 47.59
CA ASP A 250 37.57 -35.15 47.19
C ASP A 250 37.48 -35.17 45.65
N ALA A 251 36.29 -35.38 45.11
CA ALA A 251 36.10 -35.58 43.67
C ALA A 251 36.33 -34.27 42.91
N LEU A 252 37.10 -34.30 41.82
CA LEU A 252 37.31 -33.14 40.95
C LEU A 252 36.27 -33.14 39.82
N HIS A 253 35.40 -32.13 39.82
CA HIS A 253 34.32 -32.00 38.84
C HIS A 253 34.69 -31.12 37.64
N SER A 254 35.50 -30.06 37.82
CA SER A 254 35.93 -29.21 36.70
C SER A 254 37.29 -28.54 36.94
N MET A 255 38.02 -28.30 35.85
CA MET A 255 39.29 -27.58 35.80
C MET A 255 39.27 -26.52 34.70
N LEU A 256 39.64 -25.28 35.05
CA LEU A 256 39.58 -24.13 34.15
C LEU A 256 40.91 -23.35 34.14
N TRP A 257 41.53 -23.22 32.97
CA TRP A 257 42.69 -22.34 32.75
C TRP A 257 42.26 -21.01 32.15
N VAL A 258 42.70 -19.91 32.75
CA VAL A 258 42.43 -18.54 32.32
C VAL A 258 43.74 -17.90 31.87
N GLY A 259 43.98 -17.92 30.55
CA GLY A 259 45.25 -17.47 29.97
C GLY A 259 45.59 -16.01 30.28
N GLY A 260 44.59 -15.12 30.24
CA GLY A 260 44.76 -13.68 30.47
C GLY A 260 45.31 -13.32 31.86
N THR A 261 44.89 -14.05 32.90
CA THR A 261 45.40 -13.89 34.28
C THR A 261 46.47 -14.92 34.65
N SER A 262 46.79 -15.86 33.76
CA SER A 262 47.67 -17.01 34.03
C SER A 262 47.26 -17.81 35.28
N CYS A 263 45.95 -17.94 35.50
CA CYS A 263 45.36 -18.63 36.66
C CYS A 263 44.74 -19.98 36.27
N LEU A 264 44.92 -20.98 37.12
CA LEU A 264 44.29 -22.30 37.04
C LEU A 264 43.32 -22.49 38.21
N TYR A 265 42.06 -22.80 37.91
CA TYR A 265 41.01 -23.04 38.89
C TYR A 265 40.59 -24.52 38.89
N THR A 266 40.22 -25.04 40.06
CA THR A 266 39.61 -26.37 40.20
C THR A 266 38.43 -26.35 41.16
N LEU A 267 37.38 -27.08 40.78
CA LEU A 267 36.13 -27.23 41.51
C LEU A 267 35.98 -28.69 41.95
N THR A 268 35.94 -28.93 43.26
CA THR A 268 35.75 -30.25 43.87
C THR A 268 34.42 -30.38 44.60
N SER A 269 34.07 -31.60 45.03
CA SER A 269 32.87 -31.90 45.82
C SER A 269 32.75 -31.13 47.15
N SER A 270 33.82 -30.47 47.63
CA SER A 270 33.77 -29.57 48.79
C SER A 270 34.40 -28.19 48.60
N SER A 271 35.28 -27.99 47.62
CA SER A 271 36.17 -26.83 47.59
C SER A 271 36.40 -26.21 46.21
N LEU A 272 36.74 -24.92 46.20
CA LEU A 272 37.21 -24.20 45.03
C LEU A 272 38.63 -23.67 45.29
N SER A 273 39.58 -24.06 44.44
CA SER A 273 41.00 -23.68 44.56
C SER A 273 41.50 -22.92 43.32
N LYS A 274 42.42 -21.98 43.55
CA LYS A 274 43.06 -21.13 42.52
C LYS A 274 44.59 -21.20 42.65
N TRP A 275 45.28 -21.47 41.55
CA TRP A 275 46.72 -21.29 41.43
C TRP A 275 47.07 -20.23 40.41
N GLU A 276 48.06 -19.39 40.73
CA GLU A 276 48.82 -18.67 39.71
C GLU A 276 49.87 -19.63 39.14
N VAL A 277 49.99 -19.71 37.81
CA VAL A 277 50.89 -20.64 37.11
C VAL A 277 51.67 -19.90 36.02
N ASP A 278 52.93 -19.62 36.32
CA ASP A 278 53.91 -19.06 35.39
C ASP A 278 54.73 -20.17 34.73
N ASP A 279 55.59 -19.85 33.77
CA ASP A 279 56.37 -20.81 32.95
C ASP A 279 57.24 -21.77 33.77
N SER A 280 57.61 -21.41 35.00
CA SER A 280 58.55 -22.17 35.85
C SER A 280 58.05 -22.50 37.27
N TRP A 281 57.03 -21.80 37.79
CA TRP A 281 56.52 -21.96 39.16
C TRP A 281 54.98 -22.00 39.20
N GLU A 282 54.45 -22.44 40.33
CA GLU A 282 53.02 -22.40 40.66
C GLU A 282 52.84 -22.00 42.14
N HIS A 283 51.80 -21.23 42.45
CA HIS A 283 51.47 -20.85 43.82
C HIS A 283 49.96 -20.93 44.06
N GLN A 284 49.54 -21.54 45.18
CA GLN A 284 48.13 -21.60 45.55
C GLN A 284 47.71 -20.30 46.22
N VAL A 285 46.91 -19.51 45.51
CA VAL A 285 46.39 -18.22 45.96
C VAL A 285 45.14 -18.41 46.83
N LEU A 286 44.29 -19.39 46.49
CA LEU A 286 43.02 -19.66 47.16
C LEU A 286 42.77 -21.15 47.40
N SER A 287 42.11 -21.44 48.52
CA SER A 287 41.29 -22.62 48.73
C SER A 287 40.09 -22.21 49.59
N TRP A 288 38.88 -22.40 49.09
CA TRP A 288 37.62 -21.97 49.70
C TRP A 288 36.69 -23.16 49.92
N ASP A 289 36.10 -23.26 51.13
CA ASP A 289 35.06 -24.24 51.49
C ASP A 289 33.73 -23.81 50.86
N ALA A 290 33.64 -24.02 49.55
CA ALA A 290 32.48 -23.64 48.74
C ALA A 290 31.20 -24.32 49.25
N ARG A 291 31.31 -25.56 49.76
CA ARG A 291 30.14 -26.37 50.11
C ARG A 291 29.25 -25.68 51.14
N ARG A 292 29.81 -25.12 52.23
CA ARG A 292 28.99 -24.51 53.28
C ARG A 292 28.28 -23.23 52.82
N ALA A 293 29.01 -22.34 52.15
CA ALA A 293 28.46 -21.06 51.71
C ALA A 293 27.42 -21.26 50.59
N LEU A 294 27.74 -22.11 49.60
CA LEU A 294 26.88 -22.30 48.44
C LEU A 294 25.66 -23.17 48.74
N THR A 295 25.77 -24.25 49.52
CA THR A 295 24.60 -25.08 49.83
C THR A 295 23.52 -24.29 50.59
N ASP A 296 23.89 -23.43 51.54
CA ASP A 296 22.93 -22.59 52.27
C ASP A 296 22.22 -21.61 51.33
N SER A 297 22.95 -20.88 50.47
CA SER A 297 22.35 -19.91 49.55
C SER A 297 21.59 -20.55 48.37
N ILE A 298 21.98 -21.73 47.91
CA ILE A 298 21.23 -22.49 46.90
C ILE A 298 19.93 -23.04 47.50
N ALA A 299 19.96 -23.52 48.75
CA ALA A 299 18.75 -23.92 49.46
C ALA A 299 17.78 -22.75 49.65
N ASP A 300 18.30 -21.56 50.00
CA ASP A 300 17.52 -20.33 50.15
C ASP A 300 16.88 -19.86 48.82
N ALA A 301 17.65 -19.90 47.73
CA ALA A 301 17.19 -19.46 46.41
C ALA A 301 16.09 -20.35 45.80
N ILE A 302 16.01 -21.63 46.18
CA ILE A 302 15.00 -22.58 45.68
C ILE A 302 13.83 -22.71 46.66
N TRP A 303 14.11 -23.04 47.92
CA TRP A 303 13.10 -23.40 48.93
C TRP A 303 12.91 -22.34 50.03
N GLY A 304 13.68 -21.25 50.06
CA GLY A 304 13.62 -20.22 51.12
C GLY A 304 12.28 -19.48 51.26
N SER A 305 11.38 -19.63 50.29
CA SER A 305 9.99 -19.13 50.36
C SER A 305 8.96 -20.17 50.82
N GLU A 306 9.35 -21.43 50.99
CA GLU A 306 8.45 -22.50 51.40
C GLU A 306 8.17 -22.49 52.91
N SER A 307 6.91 -22.79 53.26
CA SER A 307 6.43 -22.69 54.65
C SER A 307 7.10 -23.67 55.64
N ASN A 308 7.81 -24.68 55.12
CA ASN A 308 8.59 -25.66 55.88
C ASN A 308 10.09 -25.65 55.50
N TYR A 309 10.61 -24.54 54.97
CA TYR A 309 12.02 -24.40 54.58
C TYR A 309 13.01 -24.86 55.65
N GLU A 310 12.80 -24.50 56.93
CA GLU A 310 13.66 -24.92 58.05
C GLU A 310 13.70 -26.45 58.24
N GLU A 311 12.65 -27.18 57.84
CA GLU A 311 12.63 -28.66 57.84
C GLU A 311 13.26 -29.24 56.57
N MET A 312 13.11 -28.58 55.42
CA MET A 312 13.72 -29.01 54.15
C MET A 312 15.24 -28.79 54.13
N LYS A 313 15.74 -27.69 54.71
CA LYS A 313 17.14 -27.25 54.60
C LYS A 313 18.15 -28.29 55.08
N GLU A 314 17.84 -29.04 56.15
CA GLU A 314 18.71 -30.13 56.63
C GLU A 314 18.79 -31.33 55.66
N GLY A 315 17.85 -31.45 54.71
CA GLY A 315 17.75 -32.55 53.74
C GLY A 315 18.18 -32.21 52.30
N VAL A 316 18.55 -30.95 52.00
CA VAL A 316 18.94 -30.52 50.64
C VAL A 316 20.26 -31.16 50.22
N ASN A 317 20.28 -31.73 49.01
CA ASN A 317 21.49 -32.24 48.36
C ASN A 317 21.90 -31.26 47.26
N VAL A 318 23.20 -31.01 47.12
CA VAL A 318 23.79 -30.15 46.09
C VAL A 318 25.02 -30.85 45.50
N ALA A 319 25.04 -31.00 44.18
CA ALA A 319 26.20 -31.45 43.42
C ALA A 319 26.77 -30.30 42.59
N TYR A 320 28.10 -30.17 42.57
CA TYR A 320 28.82 -29.21 41.72
C TYR A 320 29.22 -29.91 40.43
N LEU A 321 28.92 -29.31 39.27
CA LEU A 321 29.00 -29.99 37.98
C LEU A 321 30.13 -29.44 37.11
N ASP A 322 30.09 -28.12 36.82
CA ASP A 322 31.05 -27.48 35.93
C ASP A 322 31.33 -26.02 36.33
N MET A 323 32.38 -25.44 35.76
CA MET A 323 32.88 -24.10 36.07
C MET A 323 33.42 -23.41 34.81
N LYS A 324 33.04 -22.14 34.61
CA LYS A 324 33.48 -21.29 33.49
C LYS A 324 33.71 -19.86 33.97
N LEU A 325 34.48 -19.07 33.22
CA LEU A 325 34.67 -17.65 33.51
C LEU A 325 33.74 -16.79 32.65
N SER A 326 33.12 -15.78 33.25
CA SER A 326 32.35 -14.74 32.58
C SER A 326 32.98 -13.36 32.80
N GLN A 327 32.47 -12.33 32.11
CA GLN A 327 32.87 -10.95 32.38
C GLN A 327 32.50 -10.48 33.81
N ALA A 328 31.47 -11.07 34.43
CA ALA A 328 31.00 -10.71 35.78
C ALA A 328 31.73 -11.47 36.91
N GLY A 329 32.50 -12.51 36.58
CA GLY A 329 33.14 -13.39 37.56
C GLY A 329 33.14 -14.86 37.15
N LEU A 330 33.54 -15.71 38.08
CA LEU A 330 33.63 -17.16 37.91
C LEU A 330 32.25 -17.80 38.16
N VAL A 331 31.69 -18.46 37.16
CA VAL A 331 30.36 -19.07 37.22
C VAL A 331 30.50 -20.56 37.49
N VAL A 332 29.83 -21.04 38.54
CA VAL A 332 29.73 -22.46 38.89
C VAL A 332 28.33 -22.96 38.56
N LEU A 333 28.26 -24.08 37.82
CA LEU A 333 27.04 -24.85 37.62
C LEU A 333 26.86 -25.84 38.77
N ALA A 334 25.74 -25.74 39.47
CA ALA A 334 25.32 -26.68 40.50
C ALA A 334 23.94 -27.27 40.17
N ALA A 335 23.66 -28.46 40.67
CA ALA A 335 22.31 -29.03 40.68
C ALA A 335 21.92 -29.40 42.11
N ALA A 336 20.73 -28.97 42.53
CA ALA A 336 20.20 -29.22 43.86
C ALA A 336 18.89 -30.02 43.80
N TRP A 337 18.67 -30.90 44.78
CA TRP A 337 17.43 -31.67 44.90
C TRP A 337 17.13 -32.03 46.35
N HIS A 338 15.84 -32.17 46.65
CA HIS A 338 15.36 -32.57 47.97
C HIS A 338 14.49 -33.83 47.86
N PRO A 339 14.86 -34.96 48.51
CA PRO A 339 14.18 -36.25 48.33
C PRO A 339 12.71 -36.31 48.79
N SER A 340 12.23 -35.30 49.52
CA SER A 340 10.83 -35.22 49.98
C SER A 340 9.91 -34.49 49.01
N ASP A 341 10.45 -33.87 47.97
CA ASP A 341 9.68 -33.12 46.98
C ASP A 341 8.88 -34.08 46.07
N THR A 342 7.66 -33.70 45.70
CA THR A 342 6.75 -34.55 44.93
C THR A 342 6.17 -33.81 43.72
N PRO A 343 6.68 -34.04 42.48
CA PRO A 343 7.82 -34.89 42.13
C PRO A 343 9.17 -34.33 42.59
N CYS A 344 10.16 -35.20 42.82
CA CYS A 344 11.52 -34.77 43.14
C CYS A 344 12.20 -34.27 41.86
N LEU A 345 12.50 -32.97 41.81
CA LEU A 345 13.16 -32.32 40.68
C LEU A 345 14.62 -32.03 40.99
N ALA A 346 15.45 -31.97 39.96
CA ALA A 346 16.82 -31.49 40.01
C ALA A 346 16.88 -30.05 39.50
N TYR A 347 17.06 -29.09 40.40
CA TYR A 347 17.10 -27.66 40.11
C TYR A 347 18.52 -27.25 39.72
N PHE A 348 18.74 -26.98 38.42
CA PHE A 348 20.02 -26.48 37.93
C PHE A 348 20.17 -24.99 38.21
N CYS A 349 21.28 -24.61 38.84
CA CYS A 349 21.55 -23.27 39.33
C CYS A 349 22.90 -22.76 38.80
N LEU A 350 22.94 -21.50 38.38
CA LEU A 350 24.17 -20.79 38.06
C LEU A 350 24.56 -19.92 39.26
N VAL A 351 25.82 -20.04 39.70
CA VAL A 351 26.34 -19.31 40.85
C VAL A 351 27.50 -18.43 40.39
N THR A 352 27.33 -17.11 40.41
CA THR A 352 28.37 -16.16 39.95
C THR A 352 29.18 -15.63 41.11
N LEU A 353 30.46 -16.04 41.16
CA LEU A 353 31.43 -15.71 42.19
C LEU A 353 32.36 -14.58 41.74
N GLN A 354 32.41 -13.47 42.48
CA GLN A 354 33.40 -12.41 42.23
C GLN A 354 34.75 -12.77 42.86
N ASP A 355 35.78 -12.89 42.02
CA ASP A 355 37.17 -13.13 42.42
C ASP A 355 37.87 -11.80 42.75
N ILE A 356 38.17 -11.58 44.04
CA ILE A 356 38.87 -10.39 44.55
C ILE A 356 40.39 -10.68 44.68
N GLY A 357 40.92 -11.54 43.81
CA GLY A 357 42.33 -11.91 43.75
C GLY A 357 42.71 -12.99 44.77
N ALA A 358 42.69 -12.63 46.05
CA ALA A 358 43.12 -13.47 47.18
C ALA A 358 41.95 -14.05 48.02
N ALA A 359 40.71 -13.68 47.67
CA ALA A 359 39.48 -14.17 48.29
C ALA A 359 38.34 -14.15 47.26
N ILE A 360 37.36 -15.02 47.44
CA ILE A 360 36.04 -14.89 46.80
C ILE A 360 35.18 -13.95 47.65
N SER A 361 34.35 -13.15 47.00
CA SER A 361 33.37 -12.29 47.67
C SER A 361 32.33 -13.10 48.45
N ASP A 362 31.99 -12.68 49.67
CA ASP A 362 30.81 -13.18 50.40
C ASP A 362 29.49 -12.77 49.68
N GLN A 363 29.55 -11.89 48.68
CA GLN A 363 28.45 -11.52 47.80
C GLN A 363 28.59 -12.24 46.46
N PHE A 364 27.75 -13.25 46.24
CA PHE A 364 27.63 -14.01 44.99
C PHE A 364 26.15 -14.12 44.61
N THR A 365 25.84 -14.18 43.31
CA THR A 365 24.46 -14.42 42.85
C THR A 365 24.18 -15.92 42.72
N VAL A 366 22.94 -16.33 42.99
CA VAL A 366 22.44 -17.68 42.73
C VAL A 366 21.20 -17.55 41.86
N GLU A 367 21.25 -18.13 40.67
CA GLU A 367 20.23 -18.02 39.65
C GLU A 367 19.69 -19.41 39.33
N VAL A 368 18.47 -19.71 39.84
CA VAL A 368 17.79 -20.97 39.59
C VAL A 368 17.23 -20.95 38.17
N THR A 369 17.76 -21.81 37.29
CA THR A 369 17.30 -21.89 35.90
C THR A 369 15.93 -22.58 35.82
N LYS A 370 15.13 -22.29 34.77
CA LYS A 370 13.86 -22.99 34.54
C LYS A 370 14.04 -24.43 34.00
N TYR A 371 15.27 -24.94 33.92
CA TYR A 371 15.56 -26.34 33.60
C TYR A 371 15.59 -27.17 34.89
N ASN A 372 14.45 -27.83 35.18
CA ASN A 372 14.25 -28.61 36.40
C ASN A 372 13.68 -30.01 36.11
N PRO A 373 14.44 -30.89 35.42
CA PRO A 373 14.00 -32.25 35.13
C PRO A 373 13.78 -33.09 36.40
N PRO A 374 12.96 -34.15 36.36
CA PRO A 374 12.85 -35.10 37.47
C PRO A 374 14.22 -35.74 37.79
N PHE A 375 14.55 -35.82 39.07
CA PHE A 375 15.80 -36.44 39.53
C PHE A 375 15.81 -37.95 39.22
N GLN A 376 16.93 -38.45 38.67
CA GLN A 376 17.12 -39.86 38.31
C GLN A 376 18.26 -40.50 39.11
N SER A 377 19.49 -40.03 38.89
CA SER A 377 20.67 -40.33 39.71
C SER A 377 21.63 -39.14 39.69
N GLU A 378 22.61 -39.14 40.59
CA GLU A 378 23.68 -38.12 40.61
C GLU A 378 24.55 -38.19 39.35
N GLU A 379 24.78 -39.39 38.81
CA GLU A 379 25.54 -39.63 37.57
C GLU A 379 24.87 -38.94 36.36
N ALA A 380 23.54 -38.95 36.32
CA ALA A 380 22.78 -38.25 35.28
C ALA A 380 22.96 -36.73 35.34
N LEU A 381 23.11 -36.15 36.54
CA LEU A 381 23.41 -34.72 36.71
C LEU A 381 24.82 -34.38 36.22
N GLN A 382 25.80 -35.24 36.54
CA GLN A 382 27.19 -35.10 36.11
C GLN A 382 27.38 -35.17 34.58
N SER A 383 26.37 -35.58 33.81
CA SER A 383 26.37 -35.48 32.34
C SER A 383 26.12 -34.06 31.79
N THR A 384 25.78 -33.09 32.64
CA THR A 384 25.41 -31.73 32.22
C THR A 384 26.58 -30.75 32.39
N SER A 385 26.99 -30.12 31.28
CA SER A 385 28.12 -29.19 31.20
C SER A 385 27.68 -27.76 30.87
N LEU A 386 28.57 -26.77 31.09
CA LEU A 386 28.29 -25.34 30.90
C LEU A 386 29.09 -24.75 29.72
N VAL A 387 28.44 -23.94 28.88
CA VAL A 387 29.09 -23.08 27.87
C VAL A 387 28.71 -21.62 28.13
N LEU A 388 29.72 -20.75 28.22
CA LEU A 388 29.58 -19.30 28.35
C LEU A 388 30.32 -18.58 27.20
N PRO A 389 29.62 -17.90 26.28
CA PRO A 389 30.24 -17.01 25.31
C PRO A 389 30.96 -15.82 25.99
N PRO A 390 32.13 -15.39 25.49
CA PRO A 390 32.84 -14.21 26.02
C PRO A 390 32.29 -12.86 25.52
N SER A 391 31.25 -12.86 24.68
CA SER A 391 30.54 -11.66 24.20
C SER A 391 29.82 -10.91 25.34
N PRO A 392 29.47 -9.62 25.18
CA PRO A 392 28.88 -8.79 26.24
C PRO A 392 27.39 -9.08 26.53
N GLY A 393 26.94 -10.32 26.32
CA GLY A 393 25.56 -10.76 26.63
C GLY A 393 25.53 -11.67 27.86
N SER A 394 24.60 -11.42 28.78
CA SER A 394 24.37 -12.23 29.98
C SER A 394 23.70 -13.57 29.64
N MET A 395 24.38 -14.45 28.90
CA MET A 395 23.86 -15.72 28.40
C MET A 395 24.73 -16.92 28.76
N ALA A 396 24.07 -17.99 29.20
CA ALA A 396 24.64 -19.29 29.51
C ALA A 396 23.89 -20.40 28.78
N PHE A 397 24.61 -21.47 28.45
CA PHE A 397 24.04 -22.64 27.80
C PHE A 397 24.41 -23.89 28.59
N LEU A 398 23.41 -24.53 29.19
CA LEU A 398 23.56 -25.86 29.78
C LEU A 398 23.40 -26.88 28.66
N TYR A 399 24.19 -27.96 28.64
CA TYR A 399 23.99 -29.03 27.68
C TYR A 399 24.31 -30.41 28.26
N ASN A 400 23.60 -31.42 27.74
CA ASN A 400 23.88 -32.84 27.93
C ASN A 400 23.66 -33.55 26.58
N GLU A 401 23.68 -34.88 26.54
CA GLU A 401 23.58 -35.61 25.26
C GLU A 401 22.24 -35.37 24.50
N GLU A 402 21.15 -35.05 25.18
CA GLU A 402 19.81 -34.92 24.58
C GLU A 402 19.41 -33.49 24.18
N LEU A 403 20.00 -32.46 24.80
CA LEU A 403 19.53 -31.08 24.67
C LEU A 403 20.61 -30.02 24.96
N VAL A 404 20.35 -28.82 24.45
CA VAL A 404 20.95 -27.56 24.89
C VAL A 404 19.83 -26.71 25.51
N TYR A 405 20.09 -26.09 26.65
CA TYR A 405 19.18 -25.17 27.33
C TYR A 405 19.83 -23.80 27.42
N ALA A 406 19.30 -22.85 26.65
CA ALA A 406 19.73 -21.45 26.68
C ALA A 406 19.07 -20.75 27.86
N CYS A 407 19.85 -19.99 28.64
CA CYS A 407 19.35 -19.26 29.81
C CYS A 407 20.17 -18.01 30.13
N SER A 408 19.54 -17.03 30.78
CA SER A 408 20.25 -15.79 31.16
C SER A 408 21.12 -15.93 32.42
N THR A 409 22.21 -15.17 32.50
CA THR A 409 23.07 -15.03 33.70
C THR A 409 22.71 -13.78 34.53
N GLY A 410 21.40 -13.55 34.74
CA GLY A 410 20.82 -12.70 35.80
C GLY A 410 21.15 -11.19 35.82
N THR A 411 22.07 -10.73 34.97
CA THR A 411 22.78 -9.45 35.13
C THR A 411 22.40 -8.36 34.13
N SER A 412 21.55 -8.67 33.13
CA SER A 412 21.08 -7.73 32.10
C SER A 412 19.57 -7.61 32.09
N ARG A 413 19.06 -6.39 31.88
CA ARG A 413 17.63 -6.13 31.60
C ARG A 413 17.21 -6.51 30.18
N ALA A 414 18.16 -6.74 29.28
CA ALA A 414 17.96 -7.22 27.92
C ALA A 414 18.28 -8.73 27.84
N ALA A 415 17.75 -9.52 28.78
CA ALA A 415 17.89 -10.96 28.78
C ALA A 415 16.98 -11.58 27.71
N LEU A 416 17.55 -12.43 26.86
CA LEU A 416 16.79 -13.22 25.88
C LEU A 416 15.98 -14.31 26.59
N PRO A 417 14.86 -14.79 26.01
CA PRO A 417 14.05 -15.84 26.64
C PRO A 417 14.84 -17.12 26.86
N ASP A 418 14.66 -17.78 28.02
CA ASP A 418 15.24 -19.11 28.23
C ASP A 418 14.50 -20.14 27.35
N GLU A 419 15.22 -20.98 26.60
CA GLU A 419 14.64 -21.95 25.66
C GLU A 419 15.34 -23.32 25.71
N LYS A 420 14.54 -24.40 25.63
CA LYS A 420 15.02 -25.78 25.48
C LYS A 420 15.12 -26.17 24.00
N ILE A 421 16.34 -26.33 23.53
CA ILE A 421 16.67 -26.80 22.18
C ILE A 421 16.96 -28.30 22.26
N SER A 422 16.14 -29.13 21.60
CA SER A 422 16.21 -30.60 21.72
C SER A 422 16.98 -31.24 20.55
N PHE A 423 17.95 -32.10 20.87
CA PHE A 423 18.77 -32.88 19.94
C PHE A 423 18.47 -34.39 20.05
N ASN A 424 17.24 -34.75 20.42
CA ASN A 424 16.80 -36.13 20.67
C ASN A 424 16.22 -36.85 19.44
N SER A 425 16.65 -36.45 18.23
CA SER A 425 16.31 -37.17 16.99
C SER A 425 16.99 -38.55 16.96
N PRO A 426 16.41 -39.57 16.31
CA PRO A 426 16.98 -40.92 16.31
C PRO A 426 18.37 -40.96 15.65
N GLY A 427 19.39 -41.27 16.45
CA GLY A 427 20.82 -41.25 16.04
C GLY A 427 21.51 -39.90 16.20
N ASP A 428 20.80 -38.87 16.66
CA ASP A 428 21.39 -37.59 17.05
C ASP A 428 21.79 -37.59 18.53
N GLY A 429 22.55 -36.56 18.91
CA GLY A 429 22.95 -36.30 20.29
C GLY A 429 24.13 -35.33 20.32
N VAL A 430 24.22 -34.54 21.39
CA VAL A 430 25.32 -33.58 21.57
C VAL A 430 26.53 -34.31 22.17
N ARG A 431 27.63 -34.38 21.41
CA ARG A 431 28.88 -35.06 21.82
C ARG A 431 29.97 -34.12 22.31
N GLY A 432 29.66 -32.82 22.43
CA GLY A 432 30.59 -31.79 22.86
C GLY A 432 30.05 -30.38 22.68
N GLY A 433 30.63 -29.44 23.43
CA GLY A 433 30.33 -28.01 23.36
C GLY A 433 31.57 -27.15 23.65
N GLY A 434 31.45 -25.86 23.37
CA GLY A 434 32.47 -24.86 23.66
C GLY A 434 32.17 -23.53 22.97
N CYS A 435 33.15 -22.63 22.97
CA CYS A 435 33.04 -21.33 22.32
C CYS A 435 34.00 -21.25 21.13
N CYS A 436 33.59 -20.62 20.04
CA CYS A 436 34.45 -20.30 18.91
C CYS A 436 33.95 -19.02 18.23
N ALA A 437 34.85 -18.08 17.92
CA ALA A 437 34.50 -16.77 17.35
C ALA A 437 33.37 -16.05 18.14
N ASN A 438 33.46 -16.09 19.47
CA ASN A 438 32.49 -15.54 20.44
C ASN A 438 31.06 -16.11 20.39
N LEU A 439 30.81 -17.21 19.65
CA LEU A 439 29.53 -17.92 19.62
C LEU A 439 29.58 -19.25 20.39
N PRO A 440 28.46 -19.69 20.99
CA PRO A 440 28.35 -21.02 21.60
C PRO A 440 28.17 -22.07 20.48
N VAL A 441 29.08 -23.03 20.43
CA VAL A 441 29.15 -24.04 19.37
C VAL A 441 29.14 -25.44 19.96
N PHE A 442 28.20 -26.25 19.49
CA PHE A 442 27.97 -27.62 19.91
C PHE A 442 28.23 -28.58 18.76
N PHE A 443 28.51 -29.85 19.07
CA PHE A 443 28.69 -30.91 18.08
C PHE A 443 27.54 -31.92 18.18
N SER A 444 26.59 -31.84 17.23
CA SER A 444 25.51 -32.80 17.04
C SER A 444 26.00 -33.98 16.19
N GLN A 445 25.64 -35.20 16.58
CA GLN A 445 26.06 -36.41 15.87
C GLN A 445 25.50 -36.50 14.44
N ASN A 446 24.31 -35.94 14.17
CA ASN A 446 23.76 -35.83 12.81
C ASN A 446 24.18 -34.56 12.06
N SER A 447 24.29 -33.42 12.75
CA SER A 447 24.43 -32.10 12.11
C SER A 447 25.87 -31.58 12.06
N GLY A 448 26.78 -32.21 12.82
CA GLY A 448 28.15 -31.73 13.00
C GLY A 448 28.22 -30.51 13.92
N LEU A 449 29.12 -29.57 13.60
CA LEU A 449 29.23 -28.31 14.35
C LEU A 449 28.00 -27.43 14.07
N VAL A 450 27.30 -27.04 15.14
CA VAL A 450 26.16 -26.12 15.11
C VAL A 450 26.36 -24.99 16.12
N ALA A 451 26.03 -23.77 15.74
CA ALA A 451 25.97 -22.62 16.63
C ALA A 451 24.52 -22.39 17.08
N VAL A 452 24.33 -22.07 18.36
CA VAL A 452 23.05 -21.59 18.89
C VAL A 452 23.12 -20.07 18.92
N VAL A 453 22.56 -19.43 17.90
CA VAL A 453 22.52 -17.96 17.81
C VAL A 453 21.17 -17.48 18.32
N ALA A 454 21.16 -16.42 19.12
CA ALA A 454 19.92 -15.78 19.49
C ALA A 454 19.19 -15.27 18.25
N ARG A 455 17.87 -15.43 18.21
CA ARG A 455 17.06 -14.42 17.54
C ARG A 455 17.08 -13.23 18.46
N GLU A 456 18.00 -12.31 18.19
CA GLU A 456 17.93 -10.95 18.71
C GLU A 456 16.51 -10.44 18.48
N SER A 457 15.98 -9.65 19.42
CA SER A 457 14.63 -9.08 19.31
C SER A 457 14.62 -7.99 18.24
N ALA A 458 14.69 -8.45 16.99
CA ALA A 458 14.93 -7.63 15.82
C ALA A 458 13.88 -6.53 15.75
N SER A 459 14.38 -5.32 15.55
CA SER A 459 13.54 -4.21 15.18
C SER A 459 12.75 -4.58 13.93
N ILE A 460 11.51 -4.10 13.83
CA ILE A 460 10.71 -4.27 12.60
C ILE A 460 11.35 -3.45 11.45
N LEU A 461 12.26 -2.51 11.78
CA LEU A 461 13.13 -1.81 10.85
C LEU A 461 14.41 -2.61 10.58
N PRO A 462 15.01 -2.53 9.37
CA PRO A 462 16.36 -3.03 9.13
C PRO A 462 17.38 -2.34 10.05
N GLU A 463 18.37 -3.11 10.53
CA GLU A 463 19.47 -2.67 11.40
C GLU A 463 20.06 -1.31 10.97
N THR A 464 20.31 -1.14 9.68
CA THR A 464 20.95 0.07 9.12
C THR A 464 20.05 1.32 9.14
N MET A 465 18.73 1.17 9.19
CA MET A 465 17.80 2.31 9.41
C MET A 465 17.66 2.64 10.90
N GLU A 466 17.76 1.64 11.77
CA GLU A 466 17.86 1.86 13.21
C GLU A 466 19.15 2.62 13.57
N ASP A 467 20.28 2.31 12.93
CA ASP A 467 21.53 3.08 13.06
C ASP A 467 21.41 4.53 12.53
N SER A 468 20.69 4.78 11.44
CA SER A 468 20.43 6.15 10.95
C SER A 468 19.60 6.96 11.97
N LEU A 469 18.57 6.33 12.53
CA LEU A 469 17.74 6.94 13.59
C LEU A 469 18.49 7.11 14.91
N CYS A 470 19.39 6.18 15.28
CA CYS A 470 20.20 6.29 16.50
C CYS A 470 21.35 7.29 16.37
N SER A 471 22.02 7.36 15.23
CA SER A 471 23.06 8.39 14.97
C SER A 471 22.46 9.80 14.91
N SER A 472 21.24 9.94 14.40
CA SER A 472 20.44 11.18 14.52
C SER A 472 20.17 11.61 15.97
N LEU A 473 20.22 10.68 16.94
CA LEU A 473 20.08 10.97 18.38
C LEU A 473 21.45 11.21 19.06
N ALA A 474 22.52 10.60 18.55
CA ALA A 474 23.87 10.69 19.11
C ALA A 474 24.64 11.97 18.75
N ALA A 475 24.13 12.79 17.81
CA ALA A 475 24.81 13.99 17.29
C ALA A 475 24.76 15.23 18.22
N ALA A 476 24.79 15.03 19.55
CA ALA A 476 24.86 16.10 20.56
C ALA A 476 25.63 15.61 21.82
N PRO A 477 26.29 16.50 22.58
CA PRO A 477 27.14 16.09 23.70
C PRO A 477 26.35 15.56 24.90
N GLU A 478 27.02 14.75 25.73
CA GLU A 478 26.46 14.11 26.93
C GLU A 478 25.73 15.10 27.86
N VAL A 479 24.39 15.05 27.88
CA VAL A 479 23.59 15.71 28.91
C VAL A 479 23.62 14.81 30.15
N SER A 480 24.45 15.17 31.12
CA SER A 480 24.62 14.44 32.37
C SER A 480 23.29 14.29 33.12
N ALA A 481 22.88 13.05 33.39
CA ALA A 481 21.59 12.73 34.00
C ALA A 481 21.51 13.07 35.50
N MET A 482 21.36 14.35 35.84
CA MET A 482 20.92 14.76 37.18
C MET A 482 20.31 16.18 37.27
N GLU A 483 19.07 16.36 36.81
CA GLU A 483 18.14 17.33 37.40
C GLU A 483 16.68 16.99 37.03
N THR A 484 15.74 17.22 37.95
CA THR A 484 14.31 16.93 37.71
C THR A 484 13.61 18.21 37.24
N PRO A 485 13.00 18.24 36.03
CA PRO A 485 12.42 19.46 35.49
C PRO A 485 11.10 19.80 36.21
N SER A 486 11.16 20.72 37.17
CA SER A 486 9.96 21.20 37.85
C SER A 486 9.17 22.17 36.98
N ARG A 487 8.15 21.63 36.28
CA ARG A 487 6.98 22.36 35.73
C ARG A 487 7.24 23.34 34.58
N ALA A 488 7.06 22.83 33.35
CA ALA A 488 6.60 23.55 32.16
C ALA A 488 7.42 24.80 31.74
N GLU A 489 8.58 24.55 31.13
CA GLU A 489 9.14 25.43 30.09
C GLU A 489 8.92 24.77 28.71
N PRO A 490 8.78 25.55 27.61
CA PRO A 490 8.50 25.00 26.28
C PRO A 490 9.72 24.27 25.70
N VAL A 491 9.61 22.94 25.56
CA VAL A 491 10.62 22.09 24.89
C VAL A 491 10.75 22.48 23.42
N ALA A 492 11.98 22.64 22.93
CA ALA A 492 12.25 23.03 21.56
C ALA A 492 11.78 21.98 20.54
N GLN A 493 11.35 22.43 19.36
CA GLN A 493 10.73 21.55 18.34
C GLN A 493 11.70 20.48 17.79
N GLU A 494 13.00 20.77 17.74
CA GLU A 494 14.03 19.76 17.44
C GLU A 494 14.06 18.64 18.49
N ASP A 495 13.90 18.97 19.77
CA ASP A 495 13.94 17.98 20.86
C ASP A 495 12.65 17.18 20.94
N LYS A 496 11.49 17.78 20.67
CA LYS A 496 10.24 17.04 20.43
C LYS A 496 10.39 16.02 19.28
N THR A 497 11.12 16.39 18.22
CA THR A 497 11.40 15.49 17.08
C THR A 497 12.33 14.33 17.48
N LYS A 498 13.39 14.59 18.24
CA LYS A 498 14.28 13.55 18.79
C LYS A 498 13.52 12.57 19.69
N LEU A 499 12.69 13.09 20.60
CA LEU A 499 11.91 12.28 21.53
C LEU A 499 10.85 11.42 20.82
N LEU A 500 10.18 11.93 19.79
CA LEU A 500 9.24 11.11 19.00
C LEU A 500 9.97 10.04 18.15
N LYS A 501 11.18 10.32 17.65
CA LYS A 501 12.05 9.28 17.05
C LYS A 501 12.44 8.20 18.07
N ALA A 502 12.73 8.57 19.32
CA ALA A 502 13.03 7.62 20.38
C ALA A 502 11.82 6.74 20.75
N ALA A 503 10.61 7.31 20.83
CA ALA A 503 9.37 6.56 21.03
C ALA A 503 9.08 5.59 19.86
N PHE A 504 9.34 6.00 18.62
CA PHE A 504 9.23 5.12 17.45
C PHE A 504 10.23 3.96 17.50
N LEU A 505 11.48 4.19 17.93
CA LEU A 505 12.47 3.12 18.13
C LEU A 505 12.08 2.16 19.27
N GLN A 506 11.47 2.65 20.35
CA GLN A 506 10.91 1.78 21.41
C GLN A 506 9.81 0.88 20.85
N PHE A 507 8.86 1.44 20.07
CA PHE A 507 7.81 0.68 19.40
C PHE A 507 8.37 -0.38 18.45
N CYS A 508 9.37 -0.04 17.62
CA CYS A 508 10.00 -0.99 16.70
C CYS A 508 10.75 -2.12 17.41
N ARG A 509 11.22 -1.91 18.64
CA ARG A 509 11.76 -2.93 19.56
C ARG A 509 10.68 -3.69 20.34
N ASN A 510 9.41 -3.56 19.96
CA ASN A 510 8.20 -4.12 20.58
C ASN A 510 7.85 -3.56 21.99
N ASP A 511 8.46 -2.45 22.43
CA ASP A 511 8.06 -1.74 23.65
C ASP A 511 6.96 -0.70 23.35
N LEU A 512 5.74 -1.20 23.09
CA LEU A 512 4.57 -0.35 22.88
C LEU A 512 4.22 0.51 24.11
N VAL A 513 4.50 0.03 25.33
CA VAL A 513 4.14 0.73 26.56
C VAL A 513 5.10 1.90 26.83
N GLY A 514 6.40 1.69 26.69
CA GLY A 514 7.40 2.76 26.72
C GLY A 514 7.09 3.82 25.66
N ALA A 515 6.87 3.40 24.41
CA ALA A 515 6.51 4.28 23.31
C ALA A 515 5.25 5.13 23.62
N GLN A 516 4.17 4.52 24.11
CA GLN A 516 2.94 5.22 24.51
C GLN A 516 3.21 6.24 25.64
N THR A 517 3.96 5.88 26.68
CA THR A 517 4.27 6.82 27.78
C THR A 517 5.06 8.04 27.31
N VAL A 518 6.05 7.86 26.43
CA VAL A 518 6.83 8.98 25.88
C VAL A 518 5.96 9.89 25.00
N THR A 519 5.01 9.33 24.23
CA THR A 519 4.10 10.14 23.40
C THR A 519 3.01 10.85 24.20
N ASP A 520 2.51 10.27 25.28
CA ASP A 520 1.52 10.90 26.16
C ASP A 520 2.15 12.06 26.97
N GLU A 521 3.44 11.94 27.34
CA GLU A 521 4.22 13.03 27.94
C GLU A 521 4.57 14.14 26.92
N LEU A 522 4.83 13.79 25.66
CA LEU A 522 5.13 14.75 24.58
C LEU A 522 3.91 15.55 24.09
N PHE A 523 2.75 14.88 24.01
CA PHE A 523 1.53 15.42 23.41
C PHE A 523 0.31 15.07 24.30
N PRO A 524 0.08 15.78 25.41
CA PRO A 524 -1.05 15.52 26.31
C PRO A 524 -2.41 15.56 25.60
N ALA A 525 -3.41 14.85 26.14
CA ALA A 525 -4.74 14.75 25.51
C ALA A 525 -5.66 15.97 25.72
N ASP A 526 -5.34 16.85 26.69
CA ASP A 526 -6.25 17.88 27.23
C ASP A 526 -5.92 19.33 26.80
N VAL A 527 -5.18 19.55 25.71
CA VAL A 527 -4.71 20.90 25.28
C VAL A 527 -5.25 21.29 23.89
N ASP A 528 -5.90 22.45 23.81
CA ASP A 528 -6.56 22.95 22.60
C ASP A 528 -5.58 23.51 21.54
N GLY A 529 -5.75 23.05 20.29
CA GLY A 529 -5.51 23.84 19.08
C GLY A 529 -4.05 23.99 18.61
N GLU A 530 -3.17 24.62 19.39
CA GLU A 530 -1.85 25.06 18.89
C GLU A 530 -0.84 23.89 18.78
N GLU A 531 -0.86 22.93 19.71
CA GLU A 531 0.05 21.76 19.68
C GLU A 531 -0.21 20.80 18.51
N GLY A 532 -1.42 20.83 17.92
CA GLY A 532 -1.77 19.99 16.77
C GLY A 532 -0.91 20.30 15.53
N ALA A 533 -0.63 21.59 15.30
CA ALA A 533 0.24 22.01 14.20
C ALA A 533 1.72 21.63 14.43
N GLU A 534 2.16 21.55 15.70
CA GLU A 534 3.48 21.04 16.04
C GLU A 534 3.57 19.53 15.82
N LEU A 535 2.56 18.76 16.25
CA LEU A 535 2.46 17.32 16.00
C LEU A 535 2.46 17.02 14.48
N ASP A 536 1.63 17.72 13.71
CA ASP A 536 1.59 17.63 12.25
C ASP A 536 2.97 17.88 11.62
N SER A 537 3.68 18.90 12.09
CA SER A 537 5.02 19.25 11.60
C SER A 537 6.08 18.20 11.97
N VAL A 538 6.07 17.68 13.21
CA VAL A 538 7.06 16.69 13.66
C VAL A 538 6.83 15.34 12.99
N VAL A 539 5.57 14.89 12.89
CA VAL A 539 5.21 13.65 12.17
C VAL A 539 5.52 13.75 10.68
N THR A 540 5.28 14.92 10.06
CA THR A 540 5.70 15.18 8.68
C THR A 540 7.21 15.08 8.52
N GLN A 541 7.99 15.71 9.42
CA GLN A 541 9.46 15.71 9.33
C GLN A 541 10.04 14.30 9.47
N ILE A 542 9.61 13.52 10.47
CA ILE A 542 10.10 12.14 10.64
C ILE A 542 9.78 11.27 9.42
N ASN A 543 8.58 11.45 8.82
CA ASN A 543 8.23 10.73 7.59
C ASN A 543 8.90 11.28 6.32
N LEU A 544 9.52 12.47 6.38
CA LEU A 544 10.37 13.00 5.32
C LEU A 544 11.77 12.40 5.48
N ASP A 545 12.32 12.42 6.69
CA ASP A 545 13.61 11.82 7.05
C ASP A 545 13.66 10.33 6.66
N LEU A 546 12.64 9.53 7.01
CA LEU A 546 12.57 8.10 6.66
C LEU A 546 12.52 7.83 5.15
N VAL A 547 11.95 8.75 4.37
CA VAL A 547 11.73 8.58 2.93
C VAL A 547 12.89 9.11 2.10
N ASP A 548 13.57 10.15 2.58
CA ASP A 548 14.78 10.71 1.97
C ASP A 548 16.09 10.21 2.63
N ASP A 549 16.00 9.23 3.54
CA ASP A 549 17.13 8.67 4.31
C ASP A 549 18.32 8.19 3.46
N TYR A 550 19.50 8.21 4.06
CA TYR A 550 20.73 7.68 3.49
C TYR A 550 20.74 6.15 3.61
N PRO A 551 21.14 5.41 2.56
CA PRO A 551 21.19 3.97 2.63
C PRO A 551 22.47 3.51 3.36
N ALA A 552 22.43 3.46 4.69
CA ALA A 552 23.58 3.08 5.53
C ALA A 552 24.13 1.66 5.22
N SER A 553 23.35 0.78 4.57
CA SER A 553 23.80 -0.51 4.04
C SER A 553 24.74 -0.42 2.81
N ASP A 554 24.98 0.77 2.26
CA ASP A 554 25.84 1.01 1.08
C ASP A 554 27.08 1.84 1.46
N PRO A 555 28.26 1.21 1.63
CA PRO A 555 29.46 1.88 2.16
C PRO A 555 30.04 2.94 1.22
N ARG A 556 29.49 3.16 0.02
CA ARG A 556 29.85 4.29 -0.84
C ARG A 556 29.37 5.62 -0.28
N TRP A 557 28.36 5.61 0.59
CA TRP A 557 27.87 6.81 1.28
C TRP A 557 28.70 7.17 2.53
N ALA A 558 29.59 6.28 2.99
CA ALA A 558 30.46 6.56 4.13
C ALA A 558 31.42 7.75 3.89
N GLU A 559 31.83 8.02 2.64
CA GLU A 559 32.59 9.24 2.29
C GLU A 559 31.76 10.54 2.43
N SER A 560 30.45 10.44 2.61
CA SER A 560 29.54 11.58 2.84
C SER A 560 28.98 11.64 4.27
N VAL A 561 29.40 10.73 5.15
CA VAL A 561 29.18 10.75 6.60
C VAL A 561 30.52 11.16 7.26
N PRO A 562 30.52 11.84 8.42
CA PRO A 562 31.78 12.15 9.10
C PRO A 562 32.52 10.90 9.61
N ASP A 563 33.74 10.72 9.07
CA ASP A 563 34.83 9.80 9.45
C ASP A 563 34.77 8.29 9.08
N GLU A 564 35.97 7.83 8.67
CA GLU A 564 36.53 6.46 8.57
C GLU A 564 36.01 5.42 7.52
N SER A 565 36.90 5.17 6.55
CA SER A 565 37.17 3.90 5.83
C SER A 565 36.49 3.62 4.47
N VAL A 566 37.12 2.74 3.66
CA VAL A 566 37.10 2.84 2.18
C VAL A 566 36.61 1.57 1.45
N GLY A 567 35.44 1.71 0.81
CA GLY A 567 35.23 1.40 -0.62
C GLY A 567 35.15 -0.06 -1.13
N PHE A 568 33.93 -0.48 -1.53
CA PHE A 568 33.69 -1.55 -2.51
C PHE A 568 32.49 -1.22 -3.44
N PRO A 569 32.49 -1.59 -4.74
CA PRO A 569 31.42 -1.25 -5.67
C PRO A 569 30.46 -2.41 -6.03
N LEU A 570 29.16 -2.25 -5.73
CA LEU A 570 28.06 -3.16 -6.16
C LEU A 570 26.79 -2.38 -6.57
N THR A 571 26.86 -1.66 -7.68
CA THR A 571 26.03 -0.47 -7.97
C THR A 571 24.65 -0.71 -8.63
N SER A 572 23.97 -1.83 -8.37
CA SER A 572 22.69 -2.13 -9.07
C SER A 572 21.61 -2.88 -8.29
N LEU A 573 21.96 -3.77 -7.36
CA LEU A 573 20.99 -4.51 -6.55
C LEU A 573 20.53 -3.73 -5.30
N ILE A 574 21.40 -2.87 -4.74
CA ILE A 574 21.15 -2.24 -3.44
C ILE A 574 19.97 -1.26 -3.50
N ILE A 575 19.87 -0.41 -4.54
CA ILE A 575 18.85 0.65 -4.63
C ILE A 575 17.40 0.12 -4.62
N LEU A 576 17.14 -1.06 -5.20
CA LEU A 576 15.78 -1.63 -5.12
C LEU A 576 15.44 -1.99 -3.67
N HIS A 577 16.37 -2.64 -2.97
CA HIS A 577 16.19 -3.04 -1.58
C HIS A 577 16.06 -1.82 -0.64
N GLN A 578 16.88 -0.78 -0.86
CA GLN A 578 16.76 0.50 -0.15
C GLN A 578 15.35 1.11 -0.24
N LEU A 579 14.71 1.04 -1.42
CA LEU A 579 13.34 1.54 -1.61
C LEU A 579 12.28 0.62 -0.98
N GLU A 580 12.50 -0.70 -0.99
CA GLU A 580 11.66 -1.67 -0.26
C GLU A 580 11.76 -1.45 1.26
N ASP A 581 12.95 -1.18 1.78
CA ASP A 581 13.23 -0.96 3.19
C ASP A 581 12.64 0.36 3.69
N LYS A 582 12.78 1.45 2.92
CA LYS A 582 12.07 2.71 3.18
C LYS A 582 10.54 2.53 3.18
N MET A 583 9.99 1.67 2.32
CA MET A 583 8.56 1.34 2.32
C MET A 583 8.15 0.52 3.56
N LYS A 584 8.99 -0.41 4.04
CA LYS A 584 8.76 -1.12 5.32
C LYS A 584 8.78 -0.13 6.49
N ALA A 585 9.78 0.74 6.54
CA ALA A 585 9.95 1.72 7.62
C ALA A 585 8.78 2.72 7.68
N HIS A 586 8.31 3.21 6.52
CA HIS A 586 7.08 3.99 6.43
C HIS A 586 5.85 3.22 6.94
N GLY A 587 5.72 1.93 6.58
CA GLY A 587 4.67 1.06 7.09
C GLY A 587 4.70 0.94 8.63
N CYS A 588 5.88 0.68 9.20
CA CYS A 588 6.08 0.60 10.65
C CYS A 588 5.76 1.92 11.35
N PHE A 589 6.12 3.06 10.75
CA PHE A 589 5.83 4.40 11.29
C PHE A 589 4.32 4.69 11.27
N MET A 590 3.61 4.29 10.22
CA MET A 590 2.15 4.38 10.17
C MET A 590 1.47 3.45 11.19
N ASP A 591 1.97 2.22 11.35
CA ASP A 591 1.45 1.28 12.36
C ASP A 591 1.72 1.76 13.80
N PHE A 592 2.84 2.45 14.04
CA PHE A 592 3.13 3.20 15.28
C PHE A 592 2.10 4.31 15.53
N LEU A 593 1.90 5.21 14.57
CA LEU A 593 0.93 6.32 14.68
C LEU A 593 -0.50 5.82 14.92
N LEU A 594 -0.86 4.65 14.37
CA LEU A 594 -2.15 3.98 14.60
C LEU A 594 -2.23 3.38 16.02
N GLN A 595 -1.26 2.57 16.45
CA GLN A 595 -1.30 1.85 17.74
C GLN A 595 -1.11 2.77 18.96
N VAL A 596 -0.54 3.95 18.75
CA VAL A 596 -0.38 4.99 19.77
C VAL A 596 -1.50 6.04 19.70
N GLY A 597 -2.40 5.96 18.71
CA GLY A 597 -3.55 6.87 18.58
C GLY A 597 -3.20 8.31 18.15
N LEU A 598 -1.98 8.54 17.66
CA LEU A 598 -1.57 9.84 17.14
C LEU A 598 -2.20 10.14 15.77
N LEU A 599 -2.54 9.13 14.96
CA LEU A 599 -3.08 9.34 13.61
C LEU A 599 -4.43 10.09 13.62
N ASP A 600 -5.32 9.79 14.55
CA ASP A 600 -6.62 10.48 14.73
C ASP A 600 -6.47 11.95 15.19
N ARG A 601 -5.28 12.33 15.69
CA ARG A 601 -4.96 13.68 16.19
C ARG A 601 -4.31 14.58 15.14
N LEU A 602 -3.96 14.03 13.97
CA LEU A 602 -3.36 14.80 12.87
C LEU A 602 -4.39 15.74 12.22
N GLY A 603 -3.98 16.97 11.99
CA GLY A 603 -4.80 18.02 11.36
C GLY A 603 -4.40 18.25 9.91
N GLN A 604 -3.60 19.30 9.68
CA GLN A 604 -3.25 19.76 8.35
C GLN A 604 -1.88 20.46 8.31
N VAL A 605 -1.17 20.22 7.22
CA VAL A 605 0.16 20.79 6.91
C VAL A 605 0.10 21.53 5.57
N THR A 606 0.94 22.55 5.39
CA THR A 606 0.97 23.32 4.13
C THR A 606 1.86 22.63 3.10
N VAL A 607 1.26 22.12 2.03
CA VAL A 607 1.92 21.38 0.95
C VAL A 607 1.71 22.13 -0.36
N ARG A 608 2.80 22.44 -1.09
CA ARG A 608 2.73 23.16 -2.38
C ARG A 608 1.96 24.50 -2.30
N SER A 609 2.08 25.20 -1.18
CA SER A 609 1.37 26.46 -0.85
C SER A 609 -0.16 26.34 -0.66
N SER A 610 -0.69 25.12 -0.46
CA SER A 610 -2.09 24.89 -0.04
C SER A 610 -2.14 24.04 1.24
N PRO A 611 -3.14 24.24 2.14
CA PRO A 611 -3.34 23.34 3.27
C PRO A 611 -3.76 21.95 2.77
N MET A 612 -3.29 20.91 3.43
CA MET A 612 -3.56 19.51 3.08
C MET A 612 -3.56 18.65 4.36
N ALA A 613 -4.53 17.73 4.49
CA ALA A 613 -4.61 16.87 5.67
C ALA A 613 -3.35 15.99 5.79
N THR A 614 -2.71 15.97 6.96
CA THR A 614 -1.36 15.40 7.14
C THR A 614 -1.32 13.90 6.81
N ARG A 615 -2.36 13.15 7.21
CA ARG A 615 -2.58 11.74 6.82
C ARG A 615 -2.48 11.48 5.30
N LEU A 616 -2.89 12.44 4.47
CA LEU A 616 -2.83 12.33 3.01
C LEU A 616 -1.43 12.66 2.47
N LEU A 617 -0.65 13.50 3.15
CA LEU A 617 0.76 13.72 2.81
C LEU A 617 1.60 12.47 3.10
N LEU A 618 1.34 11.80 4.23
CA LEU A 618 1.95 10.51 4.56
C LEU A 618 1.67 9.47 3.44
N CYS A 619 0.43 9.41 2.95
CA CYS A 619 0.08 8.60 1.77
C CYS A 619 0.85 9.03 0.50
N GLU A 620 1.01 10.32 0.23
CA GLU A 620 1.81 10.76 -0.94
C GLU A 620 3.29 10.33 -0.84
N HIS A 621 3.87 10.21 0.36
CA HIS A 621 5.25 9.76 0.51
C HIS A 621 5.39 8.28 0.12
N ALA A 622 4.45 7.43 0.56
CA ALA A 622 4.39 6.03 0.13
C ALA A 622 4.11 5.88 -1.37
N GLU A 623 3.23 6.71 -1.94
CA GLU A 623 2.99 6.76 -3.39
C GLU A 623 4.25 7.12 -4.18
N ARG A 624 5.08 8.05 -3.67
CA ARG A 624 6.38 8.41 -4.28
C ARG A 624 7.39 7.26 -4.19
N LEU A 625 7.48 6.57 -3.04
CA LEU A 625 8.29 5.34 -2.91
C LEU A 625 7.87 4.27 -3.94
N GLN A 626 6.57 4.02 -4.06
CA GLN A 626 6.03 3.04 -5.00
C GLN A 626 6.33 3.42 -6.46
N ALA A 627 6.25 4.72 -6.80
CA ALA A 627 6.65 5.24 -8.12
C ALA A 627 8.17 5.15 -8.35
N ALA A 628 8.99 5.40 -7.33
CA ALA A 628 10.45 5.28 -7.40
C ALA A 628 10.90 3.83 -7.68
N MET A 629 10.27 2.84 -7.03
CA MET A 629 10.52 1.42 -7.31
C MET A 629 10.20 1.06 -8.77
N VAL A 630 9.12 1.60 -9.34
CA VAL A 630 8.77 1.38 -10.76
C VAL A 630 9.77 2.06 -11.70
N LEU A 631 10.19 3.30 -11.41
CA LEU A 631 11.25 3.97 -12.15
C LEU A 631 12.56 3.18 -12.10
N LYS A 632 12.92 2.62 -10.94
CA LYS A 632 14.14 1.82 -10.76
C LYS A 632 14.11 0.50 -11.56
N ASN A 633 12.93 -0.08 -11.75
CA ASN A 633 12.69 -1.25 -12.60
C ASN A 633 12.75 -0.92 -14.11
N HIS A 634 12.34 0.28 -14.52
CA HIS A 634 12.53 0.77 -15.90
C HIS A 634 13.96 1.20 -16.19
N HIS A 635 14.64 1.81 -15.22
CA HIS A 635 16.09 2.13 -15.27
C HIS A 635 16.94 0.89 -15.55
N ALA A 636 16.55 -0.28 -15.03
CA ALA A 636 17.24 -1.54 -15.32
C ALA A 636 17.10 -2.03 -16.78
N LYS A 637 16.16 -1.48 -17.56
CA LYS A 637 15.91 -1.81 -18.98
C LYS A 637 16.41 -0.72 -19.93
N HIS A 638 16.16 0.55 -19.59
CA HIS A 638 16.38 1.72 -20.45
C HIS A 638 17.37 2.71 -19.81
N ALA A 639 18.48 2.18 -19.29
CA ALA A 639 19.41 2.90 -18.41
C ALA A 639 19.94 4.22 -18.99
N GLU A 640 20.30 4.29 -20.28
CA GLU A 640 20.85 5.52 -20.89
C GLU A 640 19.86 6.69 -20.84
N LEU A 641 18.63 6.45 -21.28
CA LEU A 641 17.55 7.43 -21.32
C LEU A 641 17.21 7.93 -19.91
N VAL A 642 17.02 7.02 -18.96
CA VAL A 642 16.66 7.37 -17.59
C VAL A 642 17.82 8.08 -16.87
N ASN A 643 19.08 7.69 -17.10
CA ASN A 643 20.23 8.39 -16.54
C ASN A 643 20.38 9.83 -17.06
N ARG A 644 20.06 10.12 -18.33
CA ARG A 644 20.09 11.50 -18.85
C ARG A 644 18.98 12.35 -18.20
N ALA A 645 17.76 11.86 -18.14
CA ALA A 645 16.65 12.56 -17.46
C ALA A 645 16.92 12.80 -15.97
N ILE A 646 17.46 11.81 -15.24
CA ILE A 646 17.90 11.97 -13.84
C ILE A 646 19.01 13.03 -13.72
N SER A 647 20.00 13.01 -14.62
CA SER A 647 21.10 13.98 -14.59
C SER A 647 20.62 15.42 -14.84
N ALA A 648 19.64 15.60 -15.74
CA ALA A 648 18.99 16.89 -15.97
C ALA A 648 18.16 17.37 -14.77
N ALA A 649 17.45 16.46 -14.08
CA ALA A 649 16.69 16.79 -12.87
C ALA A 649 17.61 17.26 -11.72
N LEU A 650 18.71 16.55 -11.46
CA LEU A 650 19.71 16.97 -10.45
C LEU A 650 20.36 18.31 -10.81
N GLN A 651 20.61 18.58 -12.10
CA GLN A 651 21.12 19.88 -12.55
C GLN A 651 20.10 21.01 -12.35
N LYS A 652 18.81 20.80 -12.66
CA LYS A 652 17.74 21.77 -12.37
C LYS A 652 17.63 22.08 -10.87
N ASN A 653 17.84 21.08 -10.01
CA ASN A 653 17.80 21.23 -8.56
C ASN A 653 19.11 21.77 -7.95
N ASN A 654 20.18 21.93 -8.73
CA ASN A 654 21.54 22.29 -8.29
C ASN A 654 22.19 21.29 -7.31
N THR A 655 21.75 20.03 -7.30
CA THR A 655 22.27 18.99 -6.40
C THR A 655 23.65 18.53 -6.86
N ALA A 656 24.68 18.72 -6.01
CA ALA A 656 26.03 18.24 -6.29
C ALA A 656 26.14 16.72 -6.12
N VAL A 657 26.80 16.04 -7.07
CA VAL A 657 26.99 14.59 -7.07
C VAL A 657 28.42 14.26 -6.61
N PRO A 658 28.61 13.53 -5.48
CA PRO A 658 29.94 13.10 -5.03
C PRO A 658 30.63 12.18 -6.05
N PRO A 659 31.97 12.23 -6.17
CA PRO A 659 32.70 11.47 -7.19
C PRO A 659 32.67 9.94 -7.00
N SER A 660 32.26 9.47 -5.81
CA SER A 660 32.09 8.06 -5.43
C SER A 660 30.68 7.51 -5.66
N LEU A 661 29.71 8.37 -6.02
CA LEU A 661 28.31 8.02 -6.25
C LEU A 661 27.89 8.31 -7.70
N THR A 662 26.87 7.59 -8.18
CA THR A 662 26.24 7.87 -9.48
C THR A 662 25.10 8.88 -9.33
N THR A 663 24.70 9.51 -10.43
CA THR A 663 23.50 10.37 -10.47
C THR A 663 22.24 9.61 -10.06
N ALA A 664 22.14 8.32 -10.37
CA ALA A 664 21.03 7.47 -9.92
C ALA A 664 21.03 7.27 -8.40
N ASP A 665 22.18 7.07 -7.76
CA ASP A 665 22.27 6.91 -6.29
C ASP A 665 21.75 8.16 -5.58
N VAL A 666 22.23 9.34 -5.99
CA VAL A 666 21.81 10.63 -5.40
C VAL A 666 20.32 10.90 -5.62
N PHE A 667 19.79 10.56 -6.80
CA PHE A 667 18.39 10.80 -7.13
C PHE A 667 17.42 9.83 -6.43
N PHE A 668 17.79 8.55 -6.25
CA PHE A 668 16.94 7.59 -5.52
C PHE A 668 17.07 7.71 -3.99
N ARG A 669 17.96 8.58 -3.47
CA ARG A 669 17.89 9.04 -2.08
C ARG A 669 16.65 9.92 -1.86
N GLU A 670 16.53 11.01 -2.61
CA GLU A 670 15.50 12.07 -2.46
C GLU A 670 14.17 11.67 -3.13
N VAL A 671 13.53 10.63 -2.59
CA VAL A 671 12.25 10.11 -3.09
C VAL A 671 11.13 11.17 -3.01
N SER A 672 11.19 12.13 -2.08
CA SER A 672 10.26 13.27 -2.04
C SER A 672 10.25 14.08 -3.36
N GLN A 673 11.38 14.14 -4.06
CA GLN A 673 11.58 14.89 -5.31
C GLN A 673 11.37 14.06 -6.59
N ILE A 674 10.92 12.80 -6.48
CA ILE A 674 10.81 11.85 -7.61
C ILE A 674 10.03 12.40 -8.82
N SER A 675 9.05 13.30 -8.61
CA SER A 675 8.26 13.92 -9.67
C SER A 675 9.04 14.85 -10.60
N SER A 676 10.22 15.34 -10.19
CA SER A 676 11.07 16.22 -11.00
C SER A 676 11.56 15.57 -12.29
N VAL A 677 11.71 14.24 -12.32
CA VAL A 677 12.17 13.50 -13.51
C VAL A 677 11.19 13.58 -14.67
N PHE A 678 9.89 13.81 -14.42
CA PHE A 678 8.86 13.77 -15.46
C PHE A 678 9.03 14.87 -16.52
N ASP A 679 9.36 16.10 -16.11
CA ASP A 679 9.61 17.19 -17.06
C ASP A 679 10.89 16.95 -17.87
N CYS A 680 11.94 16.42 -17.23
CA CYS A 680 13.20 16.07 -17.89
C CYS A 680 13.07 14.86 -18.85
N LEU A 681 12.18 13.91 -18.57
CA LEU A 681 11.84 12.85 -19.53
C LEU A 681 11.21 13.44 -20.80
N LEU A 682 10.29 14.40 -20.70
CA LEU A 682 9.68 15.04 -21.87
C LEU A 682 10.66 15.94 -22.65
N GLU A 683 11.62 16.58 -21.97
CA GLU A 683 12.71 17.30 -22.63
C GLU A 683 13.63 16.36 -23.43
N GLU A 684 14.00 15.21 -22.85
CA GLU A 684 14.75 14.16 -23.53
C GLU A 684 13.97 13.54 -24.71
N GLU A 685 12.65 13.37 -24.56
CA GLU A 685 11.77 12.93 -25.65
C GLU A 685 11.78 13.93 -26.81
N GLU A 686 11.46 15.20 -26.51
CA GLU A 686 11.45 16.27 -27.49
C GLU A 686 12.82 16.50 -28.15
N GLN A 687 13.93 16.21 -27.48
CA GLN A 687 15.27 16.29 -28.07
C GLN A 687 15.54 15.08 -28.98
N SER A 688 15.26 13.87 -28.50
CA SER A 688 15.42 12.63 -29.27
C SER A 688 14.56 12.60 -30.54
N LEU A 689 13.34 13.15 -30.48
CA LEU A 689 12.42 13.32 -31.61
C LEU A 689 12.93 14.31 -32.68
N LYS A 690 13.87 15.20 -32.35
CA LYS A 690 14.52 16.14 -33.29
C LYS A 690 15.81 15.56 -33.88
N GLU A 691 16.52 14.72 -33.11
CA GLU A 691 17.79 14.12 -33.53
C GLU A 691 17.61 12.87 -34.39
N ASN A 692 16.58 12.05 -34.12
CA ASN A 692 16.33 10.80 -34.83
C ASN A 692 15.36 10.99 -36.01
N PRO A 693 15.57 10.33 -37.15
CA PRO A 693 14.64 10.38 -38.28
C PRO A 693 13.36 9.60 -37.95
N VAL A 694 12.23 10.12 -38.45
CA VAL A 694 10.86 9.67 -38.13
C VAL A 694 10.63 8.18 -38.43
N ASP A 695 11.22 7.64 -39.50
CA ASP A 695 11.08 6.23 -39.88
C ASP A 695 12.00 5.27 -39.08
N SER A 696 12.68 5.74 -38.03
CA SER A 696 13.59 4.91 -37.23
C SER A 696 12.89 4.22 -36.06
N VAL A 697 13.33 2.99 -35.75
CA VAL A 697 12.86 2.23 -34.58
C VAL A 697 13.11 3.01 -33.29
N GLN A 698 14.25 3.70 -33.17
CA GLN A 698 14.62 4.49 -32.00
C GLN A 698 13.69 5.69 -31.75
N TRP A 699 13.22 6.35 -32.81
CA TRP A 699 12.24 7.45 -32.70
C TRP A 699 10.91 6.97 -32.10
N ALA A 700 10.41 5.80 -32.53
CA ALA A 700 9.19 5.21 -31.97
C ALA A 700 9.39 4.60 -30.58
N GLU A 701 10.52 3.93 -30.34
CA GLU A 701 10.85 3.26 -29.08
C GLU A 701 10.98 4.24 -27.90
N VAL A 702 11.57 5.42 -28.12
CA VAL A 702 11.73 6.44 -27.09
C VAL A 702 10.37 6.95 -26.57
N VAL A 703 9.45 7.30 -27.47
CA VAL A 703 8.08 7.74 -27.11
C VAL A 703 7.35 6.65 -26.34
N LEU A 704 7.36 5.41 -26.85
CA LEU A 704 6.70 4.28 -26.18
C LEU A 704 7.31 4.00 -24.79
N THR A 705 8.62 4.15 -24.64
CA THR A 705 9.34 3.94 -23.38
C THR A 705 8.99 5.02 -22.37
N ILE A 706 9.04 6.30 -22.75
CA ILE A 706 8.77 7.42 -21.84
C ILE A 706 7.30 7.42 -21.40
N ASN A 707 6.37 7.18 -22.33
CA ASN A 707 4.97 6.95 -22.00
C ASN A 707 4.79 5.82 -20.97
N ASN A 708 5.43 4.67 -21.17
CA ASN A 708 5.35 3.56 -20.20
C ASN A 708 5.94 3.92 -18.84
N ILE A 709 7.06 4.65 -18.79
CA ILE A 709 7.66 5.10 -17.51
C ILE A 709 6.67 6.01 -16.75
N ILE A 710 6.17 7.06 -17.40
CA ILE A 710 5.24 8.02 -16.77
C ILE A 710 3.94 7.31 -16.35
N LYS A 711 3.37 6.49 -17.24
CA LYS A 711 2.13 5.73 -17.02
C LYS A 711 2.28 4.72 -15.87
N ASP A 712 3.29 3.87 -15.91
CA ASP A 712 3.48 2.81 -14.90
C ASP A 712 3.77 3.40 -13.51
N MET A 713 4.59 4.47 -13.43
CA MET A 713 4.88 5.16 -12.16
C MET A 713 3.60 5.74 -11.52
N LEU A 714 2.80 6.45 -12.31
CA LEU A 714 1.58 7.08 -11.81
C LEU A 714 0.45 6.07 -11.54
N GLN A 715 0.37 4.98 -12.32
CA GLN A 715 -0.55 3.88 -12.05
C GLN A 715 -0.21 3.16 -10.75
N ALA A 716 1.07 2.91 -10.46
CA ALA A 716 1.48 2.25 -9.23
C ALA A 716 1.20 3.12 -7.98
N ALA A 717 1.38 4.44 -8.09
CA ALA A 717 0.93 5.39 -7.06
C ALA A 717 -0.59 5.34 -6.83
N GLY A 718 -1.39 5.37 -7.90
CA GLY A 718 -2.85 5.24 -7.81
C GLY A 718 -3.31 3.92 -7.18
N GLN A 719 -2.72 2.80 -7.61
CA GLN A 719 -3.01 1.46 -7.07
C GLN A 719 -2.66 1.35 -5.58
N TYR A 720 -1.55 1.96 -5.14
CA TYR A 720 -1.21 2.03 -3.71
C TYR A 720 -2.29 2.78 -2.93
N ARG A 721 -2.67 3.98 -3.39
CA ARG A 721 -3.71 4.81 -2.76
C ARG A 721 -5.04 4.08 -2.63
N GLU A 722 -5.48 3.39 -3.67
CA GLU A 722 -6.72 2.58 -3.65
C GLU A 722 -6.60 1.38 -2.70
N THR A 723 -5.50 0.64 -2.75
CA THR A 723 -5.28 -0.59 -1.94
C THR A 723 -5.12 -0.30 -0.45
N LYS A 724 -4.55 0.86 -0.09
CA LYS A 724 -4.27 1.26 1.29
C LYS A 724 -5.18 2.38 1.83
N ALA A 725 -6.24 2.75 1.11
CA ALA A 725 -7.16 3.84 1.49
C ALA A 725 -7.73 3.76 2.92
N SER A 726 -7.87 2.56 3.48
CA SER A 726 -8.32 2.35 4.86
C SER A 726 -7.29 2.76 5.93
N MET A 727 -6.00 2.63 5.63
CA MET A 727 -4.86 2.88 6.54
C MET A 727 -4.64 4.37 6.79
N TYR A 728 -5.11 5.23 5.87
CA TYR A 728 -4.98 6.68 5.94
C TYR A 728 -6.34 7.37 6.14
N ARG A 729 -7.41 6.68 6.55
CA ARG A 729 -8.77 7.26 6.64
C ARG A 729 -8.85 8.38 7.70
N ALA A 730 -9.71 9.37 7.48
CA ALA A 730 -10.06 10.37 8.50
C ALA A 730 -10.88 9.76 9.66
N SER A 731 -10.73 10.31 10.87
CA SER A 731 -11.54 9.93 12.03
C SER A 731 -13.03 10.27 11.81
N GLU A 732 -13.94 9.48 12.40
CA GLU A 732 -15.39 9.73 12.26
C GLU A 732 -15.85 11.06 12.91
N ASN A 733 -15.03 11.62 13.81
CA ASN A 733 -15.27 12.90 14.48
C ASN A 733 -14.37 14.05 13.96
N ALA A 734 -13.63 13.85 12.87
CA ALA A 734 -12.68 14.84 12.36
C ALA A 734 -13.36 16.14 11.88
N ALA A 735 -12.60 17.23 11.91
CA ALA A 735 -13.03 18.51 11.34
C ALA A 735 -13.13 18.46 9.80
N ALA A 736 -13.79 19.45 9.21
CA ALA A 736 -13.86 19.57 7.75
C ALA A 736 -12.45 19.79 7.16
N GLU A 737 -11.98 18.80 6.41
CA GLU A 737 -10.64 18.76 5.83
C GLU A 737 -10.44 19.79 4.69
N PRO A 738 -9.20 20.20 4.38
CA PRO A 738 -8.91 21.09 3.25
C PRO A 738 -9.09 20.44 1.86
N GLU A 739 -8.99 21.25 0.80
CA GLU A 739 -9.06 20.80 -0.61
C GLU A 739 -7.92 19.81 -0.94
N TYR A 740 -8.26 18.57 -1.29
CA TYR A 740 -7.25 17.53 -1.60
C TYR A 740 -6.81 17.58 -3.06
N ILE A 741 -5.58 18.01 -3.29
CA ILE A 741 -4.90 17.97 -4.59
C ILE A 741 -3.74 16.97 -4.50
N PRO A 742 -3.90 15.70 -4.91
CA PRO A 742 -2.81 14.72 -4.89
C PRO A 742 -1.66 15.13 -5.81
N TRP A 743 -0.43 14.75 -5.50
CA TRP A 743 0.76 15.04 -6.32
C TRP A 743 0.64 14.48 -7.75
N THR A 744 -0.04 13.34 -7.94
CA THR A 744 -0.37 12.78 -9.27
C THR A 744 -1.31 13.68 -10.09
N ALA A 745 -1.89 14.70 -9.47
CA ALA A 745 -2.75 15.72 -10.07
C ALA A 745 -2.19 17.15 -9.88
N SER A 746 -0.90 17.28 -9.53
CA SER A 746 -0.25 18.58 -9.30
C SER A 746 -0.29 19.49 -10.53
N GLY A 747 -0.60 20.76 -10.32
CA GLY A 747 -0.49 21.84 -11.31
C GLY A 747 0.81 22.64 -11.15
N GLY A 748 0.97 23.68 -11.97
CA GLY A 748 2.19 24.49 -12.02
C GLY A 748 3.29 23.89 -12.90
N VAL A 749 4.41 24.62 -13.08
CA VAL A 749 5.55 24.20 -13.90
C VAL A 749 6.15 22.92 -13.31
N GLY A 750 6.30 21.87 -14.14
CA GLY A 750 6.73 20.53 -13.70
C GLY A 750 5.66 19.71 -12.95
N GLY A 751 4.47 20.27 -12.71
CA GLY A 751 3.35 19.54 -12.10
C GLY A 751 2.79 18.47 -13.05
N VAL A 752 2.37 17.33 -12.50
CA VAL A 752 1.98 16.12 -13.26
C VAL A 752 0.84 16.38 -14.26
N ARG A 753 -0.12 17.26 -13.95
CA ARG A 753 -1.14 17.67 -14.93
C ARG A 753 -0.50 18.33 -16.16
N THR A 754 0.50 19.19 -15.98
CA THR A 754 1.17 19.86 -17.11
C THR A 754 2.02 18.90 -17.94
N VAL A 755 2.68 17.93 -17.30
CA VAL A 755 3.40 16.82 -17.96
C VAL A 755 2.45 16.02 -18.85
N ILE A 756 1.31 15.55 -18.32
CA ILE A 756 0.35 14.76 -19.12
C ILE A 756 -0.25 15.58 -20.26
N SER A 757 -0.57 16.86 -20.05
CA SER A 757 -1.06 17.74 -21.11
C SER A 757 0.00 18.03 -22.19
N ARG A 758 1.27 18.23 -21.82
CA ARG A 758 2.40 18.38 -22.76
C ARG A 758 2.58 17.10 -23.59
N GLN A 759 2.52 15.94 -22.94
CA GLN A 759 2.72 14.67 -23.62
C GLN A 759 1.55 14.25 -24.53
N HIS A 760 0.32 14.59 -24.16
CA HIS A 760 -0.84 14.48 -25.06
C HIS A 760 -0.62 15.27 -26.36
N ASP A 761 -0.12 16.50 -26.25
CA ASP A 761 0.16 17.35 -27.42
C ASP A 761 1.31 16.82 -28.27
N ILE A 762 2.43 16.38 -27.65
CA ILE A 762 3.57 15.74 -28.34
C ILE A 762 3.10 14.51 -29.13
N ILE A 763 2.38 13.58 -28.47
CA ILE A 763 1.90 12.36 -29.13
C ILE A 763 0.98 12.72 -30.30
N LEU A 764 -0.03 13.56 -30.10
CA LEU A 764 -1.06 13.77 -31.13
C LEU A 764 -0.62 14.71 -32.27
N ARG A 765 0.25 15.69 -32.02
CA ARG A 765 0.73 16.62 -33.06
C ARG A 765 2.01 16.15 -33.74
N SER A 766 2.96 15.57 -33.01
CA SER A 766 4.30 15.26 -33.53
C SER A 766 4.48 13.78 -33.89
N VAL A 767 3.84 12.85 -33.18
CA VAL A 767 4.08 11.40 -33.35
C VAL A 767 2.98 10.73 -34.18
N TYR A 768 1.72 10.90 -33.79
CA TYR A 768 0.55 10.22 -34.36
C TYR A 768 0.34 10.41 -35.88
N PRO A 769 0.64 11.59 -36.50
CA PRO A 769 0.52 11.75 -37.95
C PRO A 769 1.44 10.81 -38.75
N HIS A 770 2.61 10.49 -38.20
CA HIS A 770 3.64 9.68 -38.85
C HIS A 770 3.60 8.20 -38.44
N ALA A 771 3.09 7.90 -37.24
CA ALA A 771 2.96 6.55 -36.72
C ALA A 771 2.14 5.60 -37.63
N ASP A 772 2.48 4.32 -37.63
CA ASP A 772 1.75 3.28 -38.37
C ASP A 772 0.53 2.75 -37.59
N SER A 773 -0.11 1.67 -38.06
CA SER A 773 -1.32 1.16 -37.40
C SER A 773 -1.05 0.47 -36.05
N GLU A 774 0.13 -0.12 -35.85
CA GLU A 774 0.46 -0.83 -34.60
C GLU A 774 0.92 0.18 -33.55
N LEU A 775 1.82 1.10 -33.93
CA LEU A 775 2.30 2.20 -33.09
C LEU A 775 1.14 3.13 -32.66
N ARG A 776 0.21 3.47 -33.55
CA ARG A 776 -1.00 4.25 -33.16
C ARG A 776 -1.85 3.54 -32.12
N SER A 777 -1.99 2.21 -32.19
CA SER A 777 -2.76 1.46 -31.20
C SER A 777 -2.09 1.50 -29.83
N ALA A 778 -0.78 1.26 -29.77
CA ALA A 778 0.00 1.32 -28.54
C ALA A 778 0.02 2.73 -27.91
N LEU A 779 0.23 3.77 -28.72
CA LEU A 779 0.19 5.17 -28.27
C LEU A 779 -1.20 5.56 -27.74
N CYS A 780 -2.28 5.09 -28.36
CA CYS A 780 -3.63 5.33 -27.84
C CYS A 780 -3.89 4.63 -26.50
N GLU A 781 -3.47 3.37 -26.33
CA GLU A 781 -3.61 2.65 -25.06
C GLU A 781 -2.85 3.36 -23.93
N GLN A 782 -1.60 3.78 -24.19
CA GLN A 782 -0.79 4.55 -23.25
C GLN A 782 -1.42 5.91 -22.90
N LEU A 783 -1.85 6.66 -23.92
CA LEU A 783 -2.44 7.98 -23.73
C LEU A 783 -3.78 7.92 -23.00
N VAL A 784 -4.59 6.87 -23.23
CA VAL A 784 -5.82 6.62 -22.47
C VAL A 784 -5.52 6.42 -20.99
N ALA A 785 -4.50 5.64 -20.65
CA ALA A 785 -4.10 5.43 -19.26
C ALA A 785 -3.58 6.72 -18.59
N LEU A 786 -2.84 7.57 -19.32
CA LEU A 786 -2.41 8.88 -18.82
C LEU A 786 -3.60 9.85 -18.64
N LEU A 787 -4.55 9.88 -19.57
CA LEU A 787 -5.78 10.68 -19.45
C LEU A 787 -6.68 10.18 -18.30
N ASP A 788 -6.71 8.87 -18.05
CA ASP A 788 -7.43 8.30 -16.92
C ASP A 788 -6.88 8.80 -15.57
N ILE A 789 -5.55 8.85 -15.42
CA ILE A 789 -4.88 9.43 -14.25
C ILE A 789 -5.16 10.94 -14.14
N TYR A 790 -5.10 11.67 -15.26
CA TYR A 790 -5.39 13.10 -15.31
C TYR A 790 -6.83 13.42 -14.83
N PHE A 791 -7.83 12.70 -15.35
CA PHE A 791 -9.24 12.93 -15.01
C PHE A 791 -9.62 12.43 -13.61
N SER A 792 -9.13 11.26 -13.17
CA SER A 792 -9.30 10.81 -11.77
C SER A 792 -8.69 11.80 -10.78
N GLY A 793 -7.60 12.47 -11.15
CA GLY A 793 -7.01 13.57 -10.39
C GLY A 793 -7.91 14.80 -10.24
N TYR A 794 -8.84 15.09 -11.17
CA TYR A 794 -9.87 16.11 -10.99
C TYR A 794 -11.06 15.59 -10.18
N VAL A 795 -11.48 14.33 -10.40
CA VAL A 795 -12.57 13.71 -9.63
C VAL A 795 -12.23 13.68 -8.14
N ALA A 796 -11.02 13.28 -7.75
CA ALA A 796 -10.59 13.31 -6.35
C ALA A 796 -10.68 14.71 -5.72
N GLN A 797 -10.25 15.75 -6.46
CA GLN A 797 -10.29 17.15 -6.02
C GLN A 797 -11.74 17.63 -5.85
N LEU A 798 -12.60 17.39 -6.84
CA LEU A 798 -14.04 17.70 -6.80
C LEU A 798 -14.75 16.94 -5.67
N THR A 799 -14.44 15.66 -5.46
CA THR A 799 -15.01 14.85 -4.36
C THR A 799 -14.62 15.42 -2.99
N SER A 800 -13.38 15.88 -2.81
CA SER A 800 -12.96 16.49 -1.54
C SER A 800 -13.76 17.75 -1.21
N LEU A 801 -14.01 18.61 -2.23
CA LEU A 801 -14.86 19.79 -2.10
C LEU A 801 -16.34 19.45 -1.91
N GLN A 802 -16.83 18.35 -2.50
CA GLN A 802 -18.24 17.93 -2.40
C GLN A 802 -18.59 17.29 -1.05
N GLN A 803 -17.64 16.60 -0.40
CA GLN A 803 -17.82 16.05 0.94
C GLN A 803 -17.90 17.16 2.01
N GLN A 804 -17.30 18.32 1.74
CA GLN A 804 -17.37 19.52 2.58
C GLN A 804 -18.68 20.30 2.36
N ARG A 805 -19.70 20.07 3.19
CA ARG A 805 -20.83 21.01 3.35
C ARG A 805 -20.44 22.18 4.27
N PRO A 806 -19.94 23.32 3.75
CA PRO A 806 -20.44 24.60 4.28
C PRO A 806 -20.69 25.69 3.19
N PRO A 807 -20.00 26.85 3.08
CA PRO A 807 -20.63 28.09 2.62
C PRO A 807 -20.26 28.49 1.17
N GLY A 808 -20.91 29.54 0.65
CA GLY A 808 -20.87 29.93 -0.77
C GLY A 808 -19.50 30.03 -1.43
N ALA A 809 -18.45 30.45 -0.73
CA ALA A 809 -17.10 30.55 -1.29
C ALA A 809 -16.50 29.19 -1.71
N GLN A 810 -16.81 28.10 -0.99
CA GLN A 810 -16.38 26.75 -1.38
C GLN A 810 -17.22 26.22 -2.55
N GLN A 811 -18.48 26.63 -2.67
CA GLN A 811 -19.31 26.33 -3.85
C GLN A 811 -18.81 27.07 -5.10
N GLU A 812 -18.38 28.33 -4.97
CA GLU A 812 -17.74 29.07 -6.07
C GLU A 812 -16.44 28.37 -6.53
N ARG A 813 -15.63 27.89 -5.58
CA ARG A 813 -14.43 27.08 -5.88
C ARG A 813 -14.79 25.80 -6.62
N TYR A 814 -15.76 25.02 -6.12
CA TYR A 814 -16.26 23.80 -6.78
C TYR A 814 -16.73 24.10 -8.21
N ASN A 815 -17.61 25.09 -8.39
CA ASN A 815 -18.16 25.46 -9.70
C ASN A 815 -17.05 25.88 -10.69
N SER A 816 -16.03 26.61 -10.21
CA SER A 816 -14.89 27.01 -11.05
C SER A 816 -14.05 25.80 -11.51
N LEU A 817 -13.86 24.82 -10.63
CA LEU A 817 -13.11 23.60 -10.92
C LEU A 817 -13.90 22.63 -11.82
N GLU A 818 -15.22 22.53 -11.64
CA GLU A 818 -16.10 21.71 -12.48
C GLU A 818 -16.17 22.25 -13.92
N MET A 819 -16.17 23.58 -14.07
CA MET A 819 -16.04 24.25 -15.38
C MET A 819 -14.66 24.02 -16.01
N GLU A 820 -13.56 24.16 -15.27
CA GLU A 820 -12.21 23.86 -15.76
C GLU A 820 -12.10 22.39 -16.20
N TYR A 821 -12.55 21.46 -15.34
CA TYR A 821 -12.56 20.03 -15.61
C TYR A 821 -13.35 19.70 -16.87
N SER A 822 -14.56 20.24 -17.03
CA SER A 822 -15.40 20.04 -18.21
C SER A 822 -14.72 20.56 -19.49
N GLN A 823 -14.08 21.73 -19.42
CA GLN A 823 -13.32 22.29 -20.54
C GLN A 823 -12.11 21.40 -20.90
N ARG A 824 -11.29 21.00 -19.92
CA ARG A 824 -10.11 20.15 -20.15
C ARG A 824 -10.48 18.75 -20.64
N ARG A 825 -11.57 18.17 -20.16
CA ARG A 825 -12.09 16.87 -20.60
C ARG A 825 -12.53 16.91 -22.07
N SER A 826 -13.23 17.96 -22.48
CA SER A 826 -13.56 18.19 -23.90
C SER A 826 -12.30 18.44 -24.75
N GLU A 827 -11.37 19.27 -24.29
CA GLU A 827 -10.12 19.63 -24.99
C GLU A 827 -9.23 18.41 -25.27
N LEU A 828 -9.11 17.50 -24.30
CA LEU A 828 -8.25 16.32 -24.41
C LEU A 828 -8.91 15.14 -25.13
N LEU A 829 -10.25 15.00 -25.07
CA LEU A 829 -10.98 13.91 -25.75
C LEU A 829 -11.37 14.22 -27.20
N ALA A 830 -11.62 15.49 -27.57
CA ALA A 830 -12.04 15.84 -28.93
C ALA A 830 -11.03 15.45 -30.03
N PRO A 831 -9.70 15.62 -29.85
CA PRO A 831 -8.72 15.15 -30.84
C PRO A 831 -8.77 13.64 -31.09
N LEU A 832 -8.90 12.83 -30.03
CA LEU A 832 -9.04 11.37 -30.15
C LEU A 832 -10.34 10.96 -30.87
N LEU A 833 -11.41 11.76 -30.72
CA LEU A 833 -12.68 11.59 -31.41
C LEU A 833 -12.61 11.98 -32.91
N GLU A 834 -11.74 12.93 -33.27
CA GLU A 834 -11.45 13.30 -34.66
C GLU A 834 -10.54 12.28 -35.36
N LEU A 835 -9.59 11.70 -34.61
CA LEU A 835 -8.72 10.61 -35.08
C LEU A 835 -9.43 9.23 -35.12
N GLY A 836 -10.74 9.18 -34.83
CA GLY A 836 -11.60 8.00 -35.00
C GLY A 836 -11.45 6.92 -33.92
N GLN A 837 -10.83 7.22 -32.78
CA GLN A 837 -10.51 6.23 -31.74
C GLN A 837 -11.72 5.93 -30.81
N TYR A 838 -12.86 5.58 -31.40
CA TYR A 838 -14.17 5.49 -30.76
C TYR A 838 -14.31 4.46 -29.62
N GLN A 839 -13.42 3.47 -29.53
CA GLN A 839 -13.39 2.51 -28.42
C GLN A 839 -12.80 3.18 -27.17
N TRP A 840 -11.60 3.72 -27.32
CA TRP A 840 -10.84 4.43 -26.30
C TRP A 840 -11.53 5.68 -25.76
N VAL A 841 -12.01 6.55 -26.66
CA VAL A 841 -12.75 7.78 -26.32
C VAL A 841 -13.98 7.45 -25.48
N ALA A 842 -14.72 6.41 -25.87
CA ALA A 842 -15.93 6.01 -25.16
C ALA A 842 -15.63 5.37 -23.80
N ALA A 843 -14.55 4.62 -23.63
CA ALA A 843 -14.16 4.08 -22.33
C ALA A 843 -13.91 5.20 -21.29
N LEU A 844 -13.18 6.25 -21.68
CA LEU A 844 -12.96 7.43 -20.85
C LEU A 844 -14.25 8.23 -20.63
N ALA A 845 -15.00 8.53 -21.68
CA ALA A 845 -16.23 9.31 -21.58
C ALA A 845 -17.35 8.58 -20.81
N GLU A 846 -17.38 7.25 -20.82
CA GLU A 846 -18.26 6.45 -19.96
C GLU A 846 -17.80 6.45 -18.48
N LYS A 847 -16.50 6.40 -18.20
CA LYS A 847 -15.97 6.44 -16.82
C LYS A 847 -16.15 7.83 -16.18
N TYR A 848 -15.95 8.88 -16.96
CA TYR A 848 -16.00 10.28 -16.51
C TYR A 848 -17.29 11.02 -16.86
N CYS A 849 -18.30 10.30 -17.35
CA CYS A 849 -19.64 10.84 -17.65
C CYS A 849 -19.60 12.07 -18.57
N ASP A 850 -18.78 12.03 -19.64
CA ASP A 850 -18.76 13.09 -20.67
C ASP A 850 -19.86 12.84 -21.70
N PHE A 851 -21.03 13.43 -21.44
CA PHE A 851 -22.20 13.19 -22.28
C PHE A 851 -22.08 13.83 -23.67
N ASP A 852 -21.38 14.96 -23.84
CA ASP A 852 -21.19 15.56 -25.18
C ASP A 852 -20.34 14.64 -26.06
N ILE A 853 -19.20 14.17 -25.54
CA ILE A 853 -18.30 13.27 -26.28
C ILE A 853 -18.99 11.93 -26.60
N LEU A 854 -19.79 11.36 -25.69
CA LEU A 854 -20.58 10.15 -25.97
C LEU A 854 -21.63 10.38 -27.06
N VAL A 855 -22.39 11.49 -27.00
CA VAL A 855 -23.40 11.82 -28.01
C VAL A 855 -22.77 12.14 -29.37
N GLN A 856 -21.69 12.92 -29.40
CA GLN A 856 -20.92 13.18 -30.62
C GLN A 856 -20.38 11.88 -31.24
N MET A 857 -19.87 10.95 -30.43
CA MET A 857 -19.36 9.65 -30.91
C MET A 857 -20.48 8.77 -31.49
N CYS A 858 -21.62 8.66 -30.80
CA CYS A 858 -22.79 7.95 -31.32
C CYS A 858 -23.34 8.58 -32.61
N GLU A 859 -23.33 9.91 -32.74
CA GLU A 859 -23.80 10.60 -33.95
C GLU A 859 -22.79 10.59 -35.10
N ARG A 860 -21.47 10.55 -34.85
CA ARG A 860 -20.43 10.34 -35.89
C ARG A 860 -20.43 8.91 -36.44
N THR A 861 -20.82 7.93 -35.62
CA THR A 861 -20.89 6.50 -35.99
C THR A 861 -22.30 6.03 -36.38
N ASP A 862 -23.30 6.91 -36.26
CA ASP A 862 -24.75 6.66 -36.29
C ASP A 862 -25.22 5.42 -35.48
N ASN A 863 -24.50 5.11 -34.40
CA ASN A 863 -24.72 3.91 -33.60
C ASN A 863 -25.84 4.13 -32.57
N GLN A 864 -27.07 4.05 -33.05
CA GLN A 864 -28.29 4.28 -32.27
C GLN A 864 -28.48 3.26 -31.13
N SER A 865 -28.01 2.02 -31.26
CA SER A 865 -28.12 1.04 -30.17
C SER A 865 -27.17 1.34 -29.01
N ARG A 866 -25.97 1.87 -29.30
CA ARG A 866 -25.04 2.36 -28.26
C ARG A 866 -25.60 3.60 -27.54
N LEU A 867 -26.26 4.50 -28.27
CA LEU A 867 -26.93 5.67 -27.68
C LEU A 867 -28.06 5.26 -26.73
N GLN A 868 -28.91 4.32 -27.15
CA GLN A 868 -29.97 3.74 -26.30
C GLN A 868 -29.41 3.05 -25.05
N HIS A 869 -28.27 2.35 -25.16
CA HIS A 869 -27.59 1.77 -24.00
C HIS A 869 -27.15 2.84 -22.99
N TYR A 870 -26.62 3.99 -23.44
CA TYR A 870 -26.27 5.11 -22.55
C TYR A 870 -27.46 5.77 -21.89
N MET A 871 -28.58 5.94 -22.60
CA MET A 871 -29.82 6.46 -22.01
C MET A 871 -30.37 5.55 -20.90
N ALA A 872 -30.13 4.23 -20.98
CA ALA A 872 -30.44 3.29 -19.91
C ALA A 872 -29.38 3.28 -18.79
N LYS A 873 -28.10 3.31 -19.12
CA LYS A 873 -26.96 3.24 -18.18
C LYS A 873 -26.83 4.49 -17.30
N PHE A 874 -27.17 5.67 -17.83
CA PHE A 874 -27.03 6.96 -17.16
C PHE A 874 -28.40 7.63 -16.91
N ALA A 875 -29.46 6.83 -16.73
CA ALA A 875 -30.81 7.33 -16.49
C ALA A 875 -30.90 8.25 -15.26
N ASP A 876 -30.31 7.84 -14.14
CA ASP A 876 -30.29 8.59 -12.87
C ASP A 876 -29.48 9.91 -12.95
N GLN A 877 -28.65 10.06 -13.99
CA GLN A 877 -27.83 11.24 -14.24
C GLN A 877 -28.44 12.19 -15.30
N ASN A 878 -29.71 11.99 -15.68
CA ASN A 878 -30.44 12.80 -16.66
C ASN A 878 -29.81 12.85 -18.07
N PHE A 879 -29.09 11.80 -18.49
CA PHE A 879 -28.47 11.72 -19.82
C PHE A 879 -29.46 11.95 -20.97
N ALA A 880 -30.72 11.50 -20.82
CA ALA A 880 -31.76 11.74 -21.82
C ALA A 880 -32.10 13.23 -21.98
N ASP A 881 -32.21 13.98 -20.89
CA ASP A 881 -32.46 15.43 -20.92
C ASP A 881 -31.28 16.18 -21.57
N PHE A 882 -30.05 15.78 -21.26
CA PHE A 882 -28.85 16.29 -21.93
C PHE A 882 -28.88 16.03 -23.44
N LEU A 883 -29.18 14.80 -23.87
CA LEU A 883 -29.30 14.45 -25.29
C LEU A 883 -30.40 15.28 -25.99
N PHE A 884 -31.52 15.53 -25.32
CA PHE A 884 -32.61 16.32 -25.89
C PHE A 884 -32.25 17.80 -26.06
N ARG A 885 -31.55 18.40 -25.09
CA ARG A 885 -30.94 19.74 -25.22
C ARG A 885 -29.94 19.78 -26.38
N TRP A 886 -29.05 18.79 -26.45
CA TRP A 886 -28.05 18.69 -27.51
C TRP A 886 -28.67 18.61 -28.90
N TYR A 887 -29.71 17.78 -29.09
CA TYR A 887 -30.45 17.73 -30.36
C TYR A 887 -31.20 19.04 -30.68
N MET A 888 -31.68 19.78 -29.68
CA MET A 888 -32.25 21.12 -29.89
C MET A 888 -31.19 22.13 -30.35
N GLU A 889 -30.05 22.20 -29.65
CA GLU A 889 -28.94 23.11 -29.97
C GLU A 889 -28.32 22.85 -31.34
N LYS A 890 -28.08 21.58 -31.70
CA LYS A 890 -27.57 21.22 -33.03
C LYS A 890 -28.66 21.22 -34.12
N GLY A 891 -29.88 21.66 -33.81
CA GLY A 891 -31.01 21.77 -34.75
C GLY A 891 -31.61 20.45 -35.24
N LYS A 892 -31.19 19.31 -34.67
CA LYS A 892 -31.56 17.93 -35.05
C LYS A 892 -32.97 17.51 -34.56
N ARG A 893 -33.95 18.42 -34.69
CA ARG A 893 -35.35 18.22 -34.22
C ARG A 893 -36.03 16.96 -34.77
N GLY A 894 -35.65 16.50 -35.97
CA GLY A 894 -36.12 15.23 -36.52
C GLY A 894 -35.71 14.02 -35.67
N LYS A 895 -34.42 13.92 -35.29
CA LYS A 895 -33.93 12.85 -34.39
C LYS A 895 -34.52 12.99 -32.99
N LEU A 896 -34.73 14.21 -32.48
CA LEU A 896 -35.40 14.45 -31.20
C LEU A 896 -36.81 13.87 -31.14
N LEU A 897 -37.59 13.97 -32.22
CA LEU A 897 -38.98 13.50 -32.26
C LEU A 897 -39.10 12.01 -32.63
N SER A 898 -38.06 11.41 -33.23
CA SER A 898 -38.04 9.99 -33.63
C SER A 898 -37.43 9.05 -32.56
N GLN A 899 -37.59 9.37 -31.28
CA GLN A 899 -37.02 8.56 -30.19
C GLN A 899 -37.85 7.30 -29.90
N PRO A 900 -37.24 6.20 -29.43
CA PRO A 900 -37.93 4.97 -29.03
C PRO A 900 -39.01 5.16 -27.96
N ALA A 901 -40.06 4.31 -28.02
CA ALA A 901 -41.22 4.37 -27.12
C ALA A 901 -40.88 4.36 -25.61
N ALA A 902 -39.79 3.68 -25.22
CA ALA A 902 -39.32 3.64 -23.83
C ALA A 902 -38.93 5.03 -23.26
N GLN A 903 -38.74 6.03 -24.12
CA GLN A 903 -38.24 7.37 -23.75
C GLN A 903 -39.29 8.47 -23.95
N HIS A 904 -40.47 8.14 -24.51
CA HIS A 904 -41.55 9.10 -24.78
C HIS A 904 -42.00 9.84 -23.52
N GLN A 905 -41.99 9.21 -22.35
CA GLN A 905 -42.32 9.89 -21.08
C GLN A 905 -41.29 10.97 -20.70
N GLN A 906 -39.99 10.67 -20.82
CA GLN A 906 -38.93 11.64 -20.55
C GLN A 906 -38.94 12.79 -21.58
N LEU A 907 -39.15 12.44 -22.85
CA LEU A 907 -39.26 13.41 -23.95
C LEU A 907 -40.48 14.33 -23.77
N ALA A 908 -41.63 13.81 -23.31
CA ALA A 908 -42.80 14.62 -22.98
C ALA A 908 -42.50 15.61 -21.84
N SER A 909 -41.81 15.19 -20.77
CA SER A 909 -41.42 16.11 -19.68
C SER A 909 -40.46 17.21 -20.15
N PHE A 910 -39.48 16.89 -21.00
CA PHE A 910 -38.58 17.89 -21.59
C PHE A 910 -39.34 18.88 -22.48
N LEU A 911 -40.19 18.37 -23.39
CA LEU A 911 -40.97 19.17 -24.34
C LEU A 911 -42.04 20.05 -23.68
N HIS A 912 -42.37 19.87 -22.40
CA HIS A 912 -43.22 20.80 -21.66
C HIS A 912 -42.63 22.23 -21.64
N SER A 913 -41.31 22.35 -21.54
CA SER A 913 -40.57 23.63 -21.66
C SER A 913 -40.53 24.18 -23.11
N HIS A 914 -40.88 23.36 -24.09
CA HIS A 914 -40.76 23.62 -25.52
C HIS A 914 -42.09 23.35 -26.24
N GLN A 915 -43.19 23.90 -25.71
CA GLN A 915 -44.58 23.69 -26.17
C GLN A 915 -44.76 23.79 -27.71
N HIS A 916 -43.97 24.64 -28.39
CA HIS A 916 -43.96 24.78 -29.84
C HIS A 916 -43.67 23.47 -30.62
N LEU A 917 -43.08 22.45 -29.96
CA LEU A 917 -42.79 21.13 -30.52
C LEU A 917 -43.58 19.97 -29.86
N SER A 918 -44.16 20.16 -28.66
CA SER A 918 -44.76 19.05 -27.90
C SER A 918 -45.94 18.37 -28.63
N TRP A 919 -46.74 19.14 -29.39
CA TRP A 919 -47.84 18.60 -30.19
C TRP A 919 -47.40 17.57 -31.24
N LEU A 920 -46.20 17.72 -31.84
CA LEU A 920 -45.65 16.74 -32.79
C LEU A 920 -45.36 15.41 -32.10
N HIS A 921 -44.84 15.47 -30.88
CA HIS A 921 -44.63 14.29 -30.04
C HIS A 921 -45.96 13.67 -29.61
N HIS A 922 -46.92 14.47 -29.14
CA HIS A 922 -48.24 13.98 -28.74
C HIS A 922 -48.96 13.22 -29.88
N ILE A 923 -48.92 13.75 -31.12
CA ILE A 923 -49.43 13.05 -32.31
C ILE A 923 -48.69 11.73 -32.57
N HIS A 924 -47.36 11.67 -32.38
CA HIS A 924 -46.57 10.45 -32.57
C HIS A 924 -46.89 9.36 -31.52
N VAL A 925 -47.26 9.76 -30.30
CA VAL A 925 -47.67 8.86 -29.19
C VAL A 925 -49.18 8.52 -29.26
N HIS A 926 -49.91 9.05 -30.25
CA HIS A 926 -51.38 8.97 -30.37
C HIS A 926 -52.17 9.68 -29.25
N ASP A 927 -51.54 10.57 -28.47
CA ASP A 927 -52.24 11.45 -27.53
C ASP A 927 -52.80 12.68 -28.27
N TYR A 928 -53.89 12.45 -29.00
CA TYR A 928 -54.55 13.49 -29.78
C TYR A 928 -55.19 14.60 -28.91
N HIS A 929 -55.55 14.31 -27.66
CA HIS A 929 -56.07 15.31 -26.71
C HIS A 929 -54.99 16.32 -26.30
N SER A 930 -53.82 15.84 -25.84
CA SER A 930 -52.71 16.73 -25.49
C SER A 930 -52.12 17.42 -26.72
N ALA A 931 -52.25 16.83 -27.92
CA ALA A 931 -51.95 17.50 -29.18
C ALA A 931 -52.92 18.68 -29.43
N HIS A 932 -54.24 18.44 -29.36
CA HIS A 932 -55.28 19.46 -29.52
C HIS A 932 -55.04 20.65 -28.57
N ARG A 933 -54.89 20.39 -27.27
CA ARG A 933 -54.70 21.44 -26.24
C ARG A 933 -53.43 22.27 -26.47
N THR A 934 -52.35 21.61 -26.90
CA THR A 934 -51.10 22.30 -27.24
C THR A 934 -51.28 23.20 -28.47
N LEU A 935 -51.91 22.68 -29.54
CA LEU A 935 -52.16 23.41 -30.78
C LEU A 935 -53.11 24.59 -30.56
N TYR A 936 -54.15 24.41 -29.74
CA TYR A 936 -55.09 25.47 -29.36
C TYR A 936 -54.38 26.59 -28.57
N SER A 937 -53.57 26.22 -27.58
CA SER A 937 -52.76 27.20 -26.82
C SER A 937 -51.81 27.98 -27.73
N GLN A 938 -51.14 27.31 -28.68
CA GLN A 938 -50.29 27.99 -29.67
C GLN A 938 -51.08 28.89 -30.62
N ALA A 939 -52.27 28.47 -31.06
CA ALA A 939 -53.15 29.30 -31.89
C ALA A 939 -53.62 30.55 -31.15
N ASN A 940 -53.87 30.45 -29.84
CA ASN A 940 -54.24 31.60 -29.01
C ASN A 940 -53.07 32.58 -28.82
N MET A 941 -51.84 32.07 -28.70
CA MET A 941 -50.61 32.89 -28.60
C MET A 941 -50.12 33.47 -29.94
N GLU A 942 -50.57 32.94 -31.09
CA GLU A 942 -50.09 33.36 -32.42
C GLU A 942 -50.82 34.61 -32.93
N THR A 943 -50.22 35.78 -32.63
CA THR A 943 -50.69 37.09 -33.13
C THR A 943 -49.88 37.63 -34.31
N ARG A 944 -48.74 37.02 -34.65
CA ARG A 944 -47.76 37.59 -35.59
C ARG A 944 -48.00 37.18 -37.04
N TYR A 945 -48.59 36.02 -37.29
CA TYR A 945 -48.85 35.50 -38.63
C TYR A 945 -50.26 34.92 -38.75
N PHE A 946 -51.14 35.62 -39.45
CA PHE A 946 -52.54 35.23 -39.67
C PHE A 946 -52.70 33.80 -40.21
N VAL A 947 -52.00 33.47 -41.30
CA VAL A 947 -52.02 32.15 -41.94
C VAL A 947 -51.57 31.05 -40.98
N LYS A 948 -50.62 31.34 -40.07
CA LYS A 948 -50.13 30.39 -39.07
C LYS A 948 -51.16 30.13 -37.98
N LYS A 949 -51.86 31.15 -37.46
CA LYS A 949 -52.97 30.94 -36.50
C LYS A 949 -54.07 30.08 -37.11
N LYS A 950 -54.51 30.37 -38.34
CA LYS A 950 -55.49 29.55 -39.07
C LYS A 950 -55.01 28.09 -39.23
N THR A 951 -53.74 27.89 -39.58
CA THR A 951 -53.16 26.54 -39.71
C THR A 951 -53.13 25.79 -38.37
N LEU A 952 -52.78 26.46 -37.27
CA LEU A 952 -52.76 25.85 -35.93
C LEU A 952 -54.17 25.47 -35.44
N LEU A 953 -55.19 26.31 -35.69
CA LEU A 953 -56.59 25.98 -35.39
C LEU A 953 -57.08 24.78 -36.21
N ALA A 954 -56.82 24.75 -37.53
CA ALA A 954 -57.21 23.62 -38.37
C ALA A 954 -56.56 22.30 -37.92
N LEU A 955 -55.29 22.32 -37.51
CA LEU A 955 -54.62 21.16 -36.91
C LEU A 955 -55.19 20.80 -35.53
N SER A 956 -55.51 21.78 -34.69
CA SER A 956 -56.13 21.59 -33.37
C SER A 956 -57.52 20.96 -33.49
N LYS A 957 -58.29 21.33 -34.52
CA LYS A 957 -59.61 20.79 -34.86
C LYS A 957 -59.52 19.35 -35.34
N LEU A 958 -58.57 19.06 -36.24
CA LEU A 958 -58.31 17.70 -36.73
C LEU A 958 -57.81 16.76 -35.62
N THR A 959 -57.06 17.26 -34.62
CA THR A 959 -56.63 16.46 -33.47
C THR A 959 -57.74 16.26 -32.43
N ALA A 960 -58.62 17.24 -32.19
CA ALA A 960 -59.82 17.03 -31.36
C ALA A 960 -60.73 15.94 -31.96
N LEU A 961 -61.04 16.06 -33.26
CA LEU A 961 -61.85 15.09 -34.02
C LEU A 961 -61.23 13.69 -34.16
N ALA A 962 -59.93 13.55 -33.89
CA ALA A 962 -59.20 12.28 -33.91
C ALA A 962 -58.92 11.72 -32.50
N SER A 963 -59.43 12.35 -31.44
CA SER A 963 -59.21 11.93 -30.05
C SER A 963 -60.29 10.99 -29.54
N ASP A 964 -59.93 10.05 -28.67
CA ASP A 964 -60.85 9.08 -28.04
C ASP A 964 -61.68 9.69 -26.89
N GLN A 965 -62.02 10.98 -26.97
CA GLN A 965 -62.82 11.68 -25.96
C GLN A 965 -64.34 11.47 -26.15
N PRO A 966 -65.17 11.75 -25.12
CA PRO A 966 -66.62 11.75 -25.27
C PRO A 966 -67.08 12.74 -26.36
N GLU A 967 -68.08 12.37 -27.15
CA GLU A 967 -68.61 13.20 -28.25
C GLU A 967 -69.01 14.61 -27.76
N ASP A 968 -69.62 14.73 -26.58
CA ASP A 968 -69.98 16.01 -25.95
C ASP A 968 -68.77 16.93 -25.72
N GLU A 969 -67.60 16.37 -25.39
CA GLU A 969 -66.38 17.12 -25.11
C GLU A 969 -65.65 17.50 -26.41
N ILE A 970 -65.66 16.62 -27.41
CA ILE A 970 -65.15 16.89 -28.75
C ILE A 970 -65.98 17.98 -29.42
N ASN A 971 -67.32 17.88 -29.38
CA ASN A 971 -68.22 18.87 -29.95
C ASN A 971 -67.94 20.26 -29.37
N LYS A 972 -67.83 20.37 -28.04
CA LYS A 972 -67.46 21.64 -27.39
C LYS A 972 -66.11 22.18 -27.86
N GLN A 973 -65.06 21.35 -27.92
CA GLN A 973 -63.74 21.79 -28.40
C GLN A 973 -63.76 22.22 -29.87
N VAL A 974 -64.62 21.61 -30.68
CA VAL A 974 -64.80 21.95 -32.10
C VAL A 974 -65.59 23.26 -32.23
N ASP A 975 -66.63 23.48 -31.42
CA ASP A 975 -67.41 24.72 -31.39
C ASP A 975 -66.55 25.92 -30.93
N ASP A 976 -65.76 25.75 -29.86
CA ASP A 976 -64.78 26.73 -29.37
C ASP A 976 -63.75 27.12 -30.47
N ILE A 977 -63.38 26.19 -31.37
CA ILE A 977 -62.53 26.48 -32.54
C ILE A 977 -63.32 27.11 -33.69
N VAL A 978 -64.55 26.67 -33.97
CA VAL A 978 -65.40 27.20 -35.05
C VAL A 978 -65.66 28.69 -34.85
N GLU A 979 -65.87 29.14 -33.62
CA GLU A 979 -66.06 30.56 -33.33
C GLU A 979 -64.77 31.39 -33.54
N GLN A 980 -63.59 30.83 -33.26
CA GLN A 980 -62.33 31.47 -33.67
C GLN A 980 -62.13 31.46 -35.19
N GLU A 981 -62.50 30.38 -35.90
CA GLU A 981 -62.46 30.34 -37.36
C GLU A 981 -63.42 31.35 -37.98
N ARG A 982 -64.59 31.59 -37.36
CA ARG A 982 -65.55 32.63 -37.74
C ARG A 982 -64.93 34.02 -37.62
N PHE A 983 -64.31 34.38 -36.48
CA PHE A 983 -63.57 35.64 -36.33
C PHE A 983 -62.49 35.80 -37.43
N LEU A 984 -61.66 34.77 -37.65
CA LEU A 984 -60.59 34.83 -38.65
C LEU A 984 -61.11 34.96 -40.10
N LEU A 985 -62.34 34.49 -40.39
CA LEU A 985 -62.97 34.66 -41.71
C LEU A 985 -63.21 36.14 -42.05
N HIS A 986 -63.42 37.02 -41.06
CA HIS A 986 -63.50 38.46 -41.30
C HIS A 986 -62.17 39.04 -41.79
N GLN A 987 -61.03 38.52 -41.34
CA GLN A 987 -59.72 38.90 -41.87
C GLN A 987 -59.41 38.22 -43.23
N GLU A 988 -59.79 36.96 -43.42
CA GLU A 988 -59.57 36.24 -44.70
C GLU A 988 -60.37 36.84 -45.87
N THR A 989 -61.57 37.37 -45.59
CA THR A 989 -62.47 37.92 -46.61
C THR A 989 -62.28 39.43 -46.87
N LEU A 990 -61.15 40.00 -46.45
CA LEU A 990 -60.75 41.36 -46.80
C LEU A 990 -60.55 41.50 -48.32
N PRO A 991 -61.04 42.58 -48.97
CA PRO A 991 -60.85 42.78 -50.41
C PRO A 991 -59.38 42.84 -50.82
N ARG A 992 -58.97 42.04 -51.81
CA ARG A 992 -57.57 42.04 -52.32
C ARG A 992 -57.10 43.42 -52.81
N GLN A 993 -58.00 44.20 -53.40
CA GLN A 993 -57.73 45.58 -53.84
C GLN A 993 -57.35 46.49 -52.66
N LEU A 994 -58.03 46.34 -51.50
CA LEU A 994 -57.70 47.08 -50.28
C LEU A 994 -56.33 46.66 -49.72
N LEU A 995 -56.01 45.36 -49.76
CA LEU A 995 -54.69 44.86 -49.34
C LEU A 995 -53.56 45.38 -50.26
N GLU A 996 -53.80 45.43 -51.58
CA GLU A 996 -52.89 46.02 -52.56
C GLU A 996 -52.68 47.53 -52.33
N GLU A 997 -53.77 48.30 -52.13
CA GLU A 997 -53.68 49.75 -51.84
C GLU A 997 -53.00 50.04 -50.49
N LYS A 998 -53.17 49.17 -49.48
CA LYS A 998 -52.47 49.26 -48.19
C LYS A 998 -51.07 48.60 -48.19
N GLN A 999 -50.60 48.08 -49.32
CA GLN A 999 -49.31 47.37 -49.46
C GLN A 999 -49.13 46.18 -48.49
N GLN A 1000 -50.21 45.54 -48.08
CA GLN A 1000 -50.20 44.39 -47.17
C GLN A 1000 -50.14 43.07 -47.95
N ASN A 1001 -49.13 42.24 -47.66
CA ASN A 1001 -49.05 40.89 -48.17
C ASN A 1001 -49.91 39.93 -47.31
N PRO A 1002 -50.94 39.25 -47.86
CA PRO A 1002 -51.81 38.36 -47.10
C PRO A 1002 -51.08 37.19 -46.43
N ASP A 1003 -49.99 36.68 -47.02
CA ASP A 1003 -49.24 35.54 -46.47
C ASP A 1003 -48.42 35.91 -45.22
N THR A 1004 -48.10 37.19 -45.05
CA THR A 1004 -47.24 37.70 -43.96
C THR A 1004 -47.93 38.72 -43.06
N MET A 1005 -49.24 38.92 -43.20
CA MET A 1005 -49.96 39.90 -42.37
C MET A 1005 -50.10 39.40 -40.92
N PRO A 1006 -50.01 40.31 -39.93
CA PRO A 1006 -50.28 39.98 -38.53
C PRO A 1006 -51.77 39.67 -38.32
N LEU A 1007 -52.11 39.10 -37.17
CA LEU A 1007 -53.49 39.05 -36.71
C LEU A 1007 -53.96 40.48 -36.40
N LEU A 1008 -55.13 40.86 -36.91
CA LEU A 1008 -55.72 42.17 -36.68
C LEU A 1008 -56.82 42.06 -35.61
N SER A 1009 -56.91 43.06 -34.74
CA SER A 1009 -58.01 43.17 -33.77
C SER A 1009 -59.33 43.51 -34.48
N ALA A 1010 -60.46 43.25 -33.81
CA ALA A 1010 -61.78 43.59 -34.32
C ALA A 1010 -61.89 45.06 -34.76
N HIS A 1011 -61.43 46.00 -33.93
CA HIS A 1011 -61.36 47.42 -34.25
C HIS A 1011 -60.53 47.71 -35.52
N ASN A 1012 -59.36 47.09 -35.69
CA ASN A 1012 -58.51 47.30 -36.88
C ASN A 1012 -59.14 46.72 -38.14
N LEU A 1013 -59.87 45.59 -38.03
CA LEU A 1013 -60.62 45.02 -39.15
C LEU A 1013 -61.83 45.89 -39.54
N ILE A 1014 -62.56 46.42 -38.55
CA ILE A 1014 -63.65 47.39 -38.75
C ILE A 1014 -63.13 48.61 -39.52
N GLN A 1015 -62.04 49.23 -39.03
CA GLN A 1015 -61.44 50.40 -39.66
C GLN A 1015 -60.95 50.15 -41.09
N LEU A 1016 -60.45 48.94 -41.39
CA LEU A 1016 -60.12 48.55 -42.77
C LEU A 1016 -61.38 48.41 -43.64
N TYR A 1017 -62.42 47.72 -43.17
CA TYR A 1017 -63.66 47.51 -43.92
C TYR A 1017 -64.37 48.82 -44.28
N ILE A 1018 -64.43 49.77 -43.34
CA ILE A 1018 -65.11 51.07 -43.53
C ILE A 1018 -64.19 52.16 -44.11
N SER A 1019 -62.92 51.86 -44.38
CA SER A 1019 -61.94 52.85 -44.87
C SER A 1019 -62.36 53.51 -46.19
N ASP A 1020 -61.98 54.77 -46.39
CA ASP A 1020 -62.15 55.47 -47.68
C ASP A 1020 -61.42 54.73 -48.81
N ASP A 1021 -60.32 54.02 -48.49
CA ASP A 1021 -59.56 53.16 -49.40
C ASP A 1021 -60.29 51.88 -49.84
N ASN A 1022 -61.31 51.40 -49.12
CA ASN A 1022 -62.14 50.28 -49.59
C ASN A 1022 -63.11 50.76 -50.68
N ARG A 1023 -62.59 51.04 -51.88
CA ARG A 1023 -63.36 51.58 -53.02
C ARG A 1023 -64.50 50.68 -53.50
N GLY A 1024 -64.47 49.40 -53.13
CA GLY A 1024 -65.48 48.39 -53.46
C GLY A 1024 -66.45 48.05 -52.31
N ALA A 1025 -66.42 48.80 -51.20
CA ALA A 1025 -67.24 48.54 -50.02
C ALA A 1025 -68.73 48.44 -50.38
N ASN A 1026 -69.37 47.37 -49.91
CA ASN A 1026 -70.77 47.03 -50.17
C ASN A 1026 -71.46 46.57 -48.88
N GLU A 1027 -72.74 46.20 -48.96
CA GLU A 1027 -73.55 45.84 -47.79
C GLU A 1027 -73.00 44.64 -46.99
N TYR A 1028 -72.16 43.78 -47.57
CA TYR A 1028 -71.52 42.68 -46.87
C TYR A 1028 -70.29 43.14 -46.08
N ASP A 1029 -69.51 44.09 -46.59
CA ASP A 1029 -68.33 44.61 -45.88
C ASP A 1029 -68.72 45.45 -44.65
N PHE A 1030 -69.76 46.29 -44.77
CA PHE A 1030 -70.32 47.00 -43.62
C PHE A 1030 -71.04 46.05 -42.64
N LYS A 1031 -71.72 44.99 -43.12
CA LYS A 1031 -72.28 43.95 -42.24
C LYS A 1031 -71.19 43.21 -41.46
N LYS A 1032 -70.09 42.79 -42.11
CA LYS A 1032 -68.91 42.22 -41.42
C LYS A 1032 -68.34 43.17 -40.37
N ALA A 1033 -68.35 44.49 -40.60
CA ALA A 1033 -67.88 45.47 -39.63
C ALA A 1033 -68.82 45.59 -38.42
N LEU A 1034 -70.14 45.45 -38.60
CA LEU A 1034 -71.10 45.35 -37.51
C LEU A 1034 -70.95 44.02 -36.73
N ASP A 1035 -70.74 42.91 -37.43
CA ASP A 1035 -70.53 41.59 -36.83
C ASP A 1035 -69.22 41.53 -36.01
N LEU A 1036 -68.21 42.28 -36.41
CA LEU A 1036 -66.95 42.42 -35.67
C LEU A 1036 -67.12 43.14 -34.32
N LEU A 1037 -68.22 43.85 -34.08
CA LEU A 1037 -68.50 44.48 -32.77
C LEU A 1037 -68.70 43.44 -31.66
N GLU A 1038 -69.15 42.22 -31.99
CA GLU A 1038 -69.31 41.11 -31.03
C GLU A 1038 -67.95 40.59 -30.49
N TYR A 1039 -66.83 40.96 -31.13
CA TYR A 1039 -65.47 40.53 -30.78
C TYR A 1039 -64.58 41.67 -30.24
N ILE A 1040 -65.19 42.77 -29.79
CA ILE A 1040 -64.50 43.84 -29.05
C ILE A 1040 -64.61 43.52 -27.55
N ASN A 1041 -63.48 43.55 -26.83
CA ASN A 1041 -63.48 43.27 -25.39
C ASN A 1041 -63.86 44.52 -24.60
N GLU A 1042 -64.53 44.36 -23.45
CA GLU A 1042 -64.80 45.47 -22.52
C GLU A 1042 -63.51 46.17 -22.06
N GLU A 1043 -62.37 45.46 -22.07
CA GLU A 1043 -61.04 45.99 -21.73
C GLU A 1043 -60.39 46.86 -22.83
N ASP A 1044 -60.85 46.78 -24.09
CA ASP A 1044 -60.24 47.53 -25.22
C ASP A 1044 -60.50 49.05 -25.12
N ALA A 1045 -61.37 49.50 -24.20
CA ALA A 1045 -61.74 50.89 -23.95
C ALA A 1045 -62.27 51.66 -25.18
N VAL A 1046 -62.77 50.93 -26.19
CA VAL A 1046 -63.43 51.51 -27.37
C VAL A 1046 -64.93 51.59 -27.14
N ASP A 1047 -65.51 52.76 -27.37
CA ASP A 1047 -66.95 52.95 -27.33
C ASP A 1047 -67.63 52.27 -28.53
N ILE A 1048 -68.39 51.22 -28.24
CA ILE A 1048 -69.07 50.37 -29.23
C ILE A 1048 -70.17 51.15 -29.96
N ASP A 1049 -70.84 52.09 -29.31
CA ASP A 1049 -71.94 52.85 -29.91
C ASP A 1049 -71.41 54.01 -30.77
N LEU A 1050 -70.29 54.62 -30.41
CA LEU A 1050 -69.54 55.50 -31.33
C LEU A 1050 -69.02 54.73 -32.55
N LEU A 1051 -68.54 53.49 -32.40
CA LEU A 1051 -68.19 52.64 -33.56
C LEU A 1051 -69.40 52.32 -34.44
N LYS A 1052 -70.58 52.01 -33.88
CA LYS A 1052 -71.82 51.86 -34.68
C LYS A 1052 -72.13 53.14 -35.46
N CYS A 1053 -72.06 54.31 -34.80
CA CYS A 1053 -72.22 55.60 -35.45
C CYS A 1053 -71.22 55.83 -36.60
N GLU A 1054 -69.95 55.43 -36.43
CA GLU A 1054 -68.94 55.52 -37.47
C GLU A 1054 -69.22 54.58 -38.65
N ILE A 1055 -69.55 53.31 -38.38
CA ILE A 1055 -69.86 52.30 -39.41
C ILE A 1055 -71.09 52.71 -40.22
N PHE A 1056 -72.19 53.09 -39.56
CA PHE A 1056 -73.41 53.56 -40.24
C PHE A 1056 -73.20 54.92 -40.92
N GLY A 1057 -72.43 55.83 -40.34
CA GLY A 1057 -72.09 57.12 -40.94
C GLY A 1057 -71.29 56.97 -42.23
N LYS A 1058 -70.29 56.09 -42.24
CA LYS A 1058 -69.50 55.79 -43.44
C LYS A 1058 -70.28 54.98 -44.49
N ALA A 1059 -71.19 54.09 -44.07
CA ALA A 1059 -72.13 53.45 -45.00
C ALA A 1059 -73.01 54.49 -45.71
N LEU A 1060 -73.66 55.39 -44.95
CA LEU A 1060 -74.47 56.49 -45.48
C LEU A 1060 -73.64 57.43 -46.38
N ARG A 1061 -72.37 57.68 -46.07
CA ARG A 1061 -71.46 58.51 -46.88
C ARG A 1061 -71.05 57.86 -48.22
N ARG A 1062 -71.19 56.55 -48.40
CA ARG A 1062 -70.94 55.85 -49.69
C ARG A 1062 -72.12 55.96 -50.67
N ASP A 1063 -73.34 56.15 -50.18
CA ASP A 1063 -74.56 56.23 -51.00
C ASP A 1063 -74.73 57.63 -51.65
N ASP A 1064 -75.15 57.68 -52.93
CA ASP A 1064 -75.30 58.96 -53.67
C ASP A 1064 -76.66 59.64 -53.47
N TRP A 1065 -76.79 60.29 -52.33
CA TRP A 1065 -77.92 61.16 -51.97
C TRP A 1065 -78.01 62.46 -52.80
N THR A 1066 -77.35 62.60 -53.96
CA THR A 1066 -77.67 63.67 -54.94
C THR A 1066 -78.78 63.28 -55.90
N THR A 1067 -79.04 61.98 -56.05
CA THR A 1067 -80.12 61.45 -56.91
C THR A 1067 -81.49 61.48 -56.23
N ALA A 1068 -81.51 61.45 -54.89
CA ALA A 1068 -82.72 61.40 -54.05
C ALA A 1068 -83.65 62.62 -54.26
N ASP A 1069 -83.11 63.81 -54.54
CA ASP A 1069 -83.85 65.06 -54.82
C ASP A 1069 -84.80 65.00 -56.06
N ARG A 1070 -84.97 63.82 -56.68
CA ARG A 1070 -85.84 63.57 -57.84
C ARG A 1070 -86.97 62.58 -57.60
N SER A 1071 -87.08 62.00 -56.39
CA SER A 1071 -88.16 61.10 -56.00
C SER A 1071 -89.06 61.77 -54.96
N ASP A 1072 -90.38 61.74 -55.16
CA ASP A 1072 -91.33 62.16 -54.12
C ASP A 1072 -91.46 61.12 -52.99
N ASP A 1073 -91.00 59.87 -53.21
CA ASP A 1073 -91.00 58.79 -52.21
C ASP A 1073 -89.58 58.60 -51.61
N PRO A 1074 -89.39 58.80 -50.29
CA PRO A 1074 -88.10 58.63 -49.61
C PRO A 1074 -87.68 57.16 -49.41
N LEU A 1075 -88.61 56.21 -49.54
CA LEU A 1075 -88.34 54.77 -49.43
C LEU A 1075 -87.87 54.21 -50.78
N GLU A 1076 -88.48 54.61 -51.90
CA GLU A 1076 -87.94 54.27 -53.23
C GLU A 1076 -86.57 54.91 -53.46
N ALA A 1077 -86.36 56.17 -53.02
CA ALA A 1077 -85.07 56.87 -53.12
C ALA A 1077 -83.92 56.16 -52.39
N ALA A 1078 -84.21 55.51 -51.26
CA ALA A 1078 -83.22 54.80 -50.44
C ALA A 1078 -83.12 53.29 -50.76
N ARG A 1079 -84.01 52.74 -51.60
CA ARG A 1079 -84.19 51.28 -51.80
C ARG A 1079 -82.92 50.53 -52.20
N ASP A 1080 -82.11 51.12 -53.07
CA ASP A 1080 -80.85 50.55 -53.54
C ASP A 1080 -79.62 50.96 -52.72
N SER A 1081 -79.80 51.73 -51.66
CA SER A 1081 -78.70 52.17 -50.79
C SER A 1081 -78.04 51.01 -50.03
N VAL A 1082 -76.74 51.14 -49.79
CA VAL A 1082 -75.97 50.24 -48.91
C VAL A 1082 -76.57 50.24 -47.51
N PHE A 1083 -76.97 51.41 -47.00
CA PHE A 1083 -77.63 51.54 -45.69
C PHE A 1083 -78.92 50.69 -45.57
N VAL A 1084 -79.87 50.81 -46.51
CA VAL A 1084 -81.12 50.01 -46.46
C VAL A 1084 -80.85 48.52 -46.68
N LYS A 1085 -79.85 48.14 -47.49
CA LYS A 1085 -79.44 46.75 -47.66
C LYS A 1085 -78.87 46.14 -46.38
N ILE A 1086 -78.20 46.92 -45.52
CA ILE A 1086 -77.76 46.48 -44.19
C ILE A 1086 -78.97 46.29 -43.25
N LEU A 1087 -79.91 47.25 -43.21
CA LEU A 1087 -81.14 47.12 -42.39
C LEU A 1087 -81.94 45.86 -42.74
N LEU A 1088 -82.12 45.58 -44.04
CA LEU A 1088 -82.81 44.39 -44.52
C LEU A 1088 -82.10 43.08 -44.12
N LYS A 1089 -80.76 43.07 -44.03
CA LYS A 1089 -79.99 41.91 -43.54
C LYS A 1089 -80.15 41.71 -42.02
N LEU A 1090 -80.05 42.79 -41.23
CA LEU A 1090 -80.26 42.74 -39.78
C LEU A 1090 -81.67 42.23 -39.42
N ILE A 1091 -82.70 42.63 -40.17
CA ILE A 1091 -84.07 42.11 -40.03
C ILE A 1091 -84.14 40.62 -40.39
N GLN A 1092 -83.48 40.17 -41.46
CA GLN A 1092 -83.46 38.75 -41.88
C GLN A 1092 -82.76 37.84 -40.86
N GLU A 1093 -81.78 38.37 -40.13
CA GLU A 1093 -81.06 37.67 -39.06
C GLU A 1093 -81.74 37.80 -37.67
N GLY A 1094 -82.85 38.56 -37.58
CA GLY A 1094 -83.64 38.70 -36.36
C GLY A 1094 -83.11 39.71 -35.33
N VAL A 1095 -82.13 40.54 -35.70
CA VAL A 1095 -81.51 41.53 -34.81
C VAL A 1095 -82.47 42.70 -34.55
N PRO A 1096 -82.86 43.00 -33.30
CA PRO A 1096 -83.87 44.03 -32.99
C PRO A 1096 -83.32 45.45 -33.20
N LEU A 1097 -83.67 46.06 -34.33
CA LEU A 1097 -83.19 47.37 -34.79
C LEU A 1097 -83.41 48.48 -33.74
N GLN A 1098 -84.50 48.42 -32.97
CA GLN A 1098 -84.84 49.39 -31.91
C GLN A 1098 -83.79 49.47 -30.79
N THR A 1099 -82.96 48.44 -30.62
CA THR A 1099 -81.86 48.40 -29.62
C THR A 1099 -80.47 48.27 -30.26
N TYR A 1100 -80.40 48.12 -31.59
CA TYR A 1100 -79.14 47.93 -32.32
C TYR A 1100 -78.70 49.16 -33.13
N LEU A 1101 -79.66 50.00 -33.56
CA LEU A 1101 -79.36 51.26 -34.26
C LEU A 1101 -79.08 52.41 -33.26
N PRO A 1102 -78.07 53.26 -33.52
CA PRO A 1102 -77.88 54.51 -32.76
C PRO A 1102 -79.05 55.49 -32.88
N ASP A 1103 -79.12 56.50 -32.00
CA ASP A 1103 -80.08 57.60 -32.17
C ASP A 1103 -79.76 58.37 -33.46
N VAL A 1104 -80.79 58.64 -34.26
CA VAL A 1104 -80.66 59.40 -35.51
C VAL A 1104 -79.98 60.75 -35.29
N ARG A 1105 -80.13 61.36 -34.11
CA ARG A 1105 -79.48 62.63 -33.73
C ARG A 1105 -77.97 62.47 -33.51
N GLU A 1106 -77.55 61.43 -32.82
CA GLU A 1106 -76.13 61.14 -32.56
C GLU A 1106 -75.42 60.78 -33.88
N LEU A 1107 -76.07 59.95 -34.72
CA LEU A 1107 -75.59 59.64 -36.06
C LEU A 1107 -75.47 60.90 -36.93
N LEU A 1108 -76.46 61.79 -36.91
CA LEU A 1108 -76.42 63.09 -37.60
C LEU A 1108 -75.44 64.10 -36.97
N GLU A 1109 -74.89 63.85 -35.78
CA GLU A 1109 -73.87 64.69 -35.13
C GLU A 1109 -72.43 64.19 -35.36
N SER A 1110 -72.26 63.01 -35.97
CA SER A 1110 -70.96 62.50 -36.44
C SER A 1110 -70.30 63.41 -37.51
N ASP A 1111 -69.00 63.68 -37.33
CA ASP A 1111 -68.19 64.50 -38.25
C ASP A 1111 -68.19 63.96 -39.69
N ASP A 1112 -68.29 62.64 -39.90
CA ASP A 1112 -68.35 62.02 -41.22
C ASP A 1112 -69.57 62.45 -42.05
N LEU A 1113 -70.70 62.74 -41.39
CA LEU A 1113 -71.94 63.18 -42.05
C LEU A 1113 -72.07 64.71 -42.16
N SER A 1114 -71.09 65.49 -41.67
CA SER A 1114 -71.09 66.95 -41.72
C SER A 1114 -71.39 67.53 -43.12
N SER A 1115 -70.89 66.90 -44.18
CA SER A 1115 -71.13 67.28 -45.57
C SER A 1115 -72.57 67.03 -46.03
N LEU A 1116 -73.18 65.91 -45.61
CA LEU A 1116 -74.55 65.53 -45.97
C LEU A 1116 -75.60 66.24 -45.09
N LYS A 1117 -75.27 66.57 -43.83
CA LYS A 1117 -76.09 67.39 -42.91
C LYS A 1117 -76.44 68.77 -43.48
N SER A 1118 -75.68 69.27 -44.46
CA SER A 1118 -75.99 70.51 -45.20
C SER A 1118 -77.22 70.41 -46.12
N LYS A 1119 -77.73 69.20 -46.41
CA LYS A 1119 -78.89 68.94 -47.26
C LYS A 1119 -80.13 68.62 -46.41
N PRO A 1120 -81.17 69.48 -46.37
CA PRO A 1120 -82.35 69.23 -45.54
C PRO A 1120 -83.19 68.01 -45.98
N TYR A 1121 -83.11 67.61 -47.25
CA TYR A 1121 -83.82 66.42 -47.75
C TYR A 1121 -83.20 65.10 -47.24
N PHE A 1122 -81.88 65.04 -47.05
CA PHE A 1122 -81.19 63.85 -46.54
C PHE A 1122 -81.64 63.49 -45.11
N GLU A 1123 -81.76 64.49 -44.22
CA GLU A 1123 -82.26 64.27 -42.86
C GLU A 1123 -83.71 63.74 -42.84
N PHE A 1124 -84.56 64.24 -43.75
CA PHE A 1124 -85.94 63.75 -43.89
C PHE A 1124 -85.99 62.29 -44.38
N VAL A 1125 -85.22 61.96 -45.44
CA VAL A 1125 -85.13 60.60 -45.98
C VAL A 1125 -84.58 59.62 -44.94
N LEU A 1126 -83.56 60.00 -44.17
CA LEU A 1126 -82.98 59.16 -43.12
C LEU A 1126 -84.00 58.85 -42.01
N ARG A 1127 -84.68 59.88 -41.48
CA ARG A 1127 -85.74 59.73 -40.47
C ARG A 1127 -86.88 58.84 -40.98
N ALA A 1128 -87.35 59.06 -42.21
CA ALA A 1128 -88.42 58.26 -42.81
C ALA A 1128 -88.05 56.78 -42.96
N ASN A 1129 -86.80 56.47 -43.34
CA ASN A 1129 -86.32 55.09 -43.41
C ASN A 1129 -86.17 54.44 -42.02
N TYR A 1130 -85.68 55.18 -41.02
CA TYR A 1130 -85.67 54.71 -39.62
C TYR A 1130 -87.09 54.38 -39.13
N GLU A 1131 -88.04 55.31 -39.27
CA GLU A 1131 -89.43 55.10 -38.85
C GLU A 1131 -90.08 53.91 -39.57
N HIS A 1132 -89.88 53.79 -40.89
CA HIS A 1132 -90.43 52.68 -41.69
C HIS A 1132 -89.85 51.32 -41.28
N TYR A 1133 -88.52 51.18 -41.19
CA TYR A 1133 -87.91 49.87 -40.88
C TYR A 1133 -88.02 49.47 -39.41
N LEU A 1134 -88.15 50.42 -38.49
CA LEU A 1134 -88.54 50.13 -37.10
C LEU A 1134 -90.00 49.67 -37.00
N GLN A 1135 -90.92 50.24 -37.78
CA GLN A 1135 -92.30 49.75 -37.86
C GLN A 1135 -92.43 48.40 -38.58
N ALA A 1136 -91.60 48.13 -39.58
CA ALA A 1136 -91.62 46.88 -40.34
C ALA A 1136 -91.03 45.66 -39.60
N GLN A 1137 -90.50 45.84 -38.39
CA GLN A 1137 -90.00 44.77 -37.52
C GLN A 1137 -90.91 44.49 -36.30
N MET A 1138 -91.93 45.31 -36.05
CA MET A 1138 -92.93 45.12 -34.99
C MET A 1138 -94.13 44.27 -35.44
#